data_AF-A0A3L7ZVZ5-F1
#
_entry.id   AF-A0A3L7ZVZ5-F1
#
_cell.length_a   1.000
_cell.length_b   1.000
_cell.length_c   1.000
_cell.angle_alpha   90.00
_cell.angle_beta   90.00
_cell.angle_gamma   90.00
#
_symmetry.space_group_name_H-M   'P 1'
#
loop_
_entity.id
_entity.type
_entity.pdbx_description
1 polymer ?
#
loop_
_entity_poly.entity_id
_entity_poly.type
_entity_poly.pdbx_seq_one_letter_code
_entity_poly.pdbx_strand_id
1 'polypeptide(L)'
;MDDLIIKILYTMIAWFRYICLIVSLLITLPELLSAQRLVAQRQEDVEAGLLYNESVYILSNYSCLSSNSPEKLSLDELLRKQIEGFYFYLKRDTETNVLLLRKPDGTFTPFSESLEAIKTALDADSTKVLTLFLDFYVETELESSFKEIGLMEYVLEYDTKNGWPSLKDMLSSGKRLVVFEVQKHLNSPSWLHNMRDFVEHTDADWGNQPEGVESFDERLKKNLSLFTGYKFLETSRGNSNDISALARQTPYLIESFKRAWIRDGRVPNFVLVDKYYAWLDVSLVTFRNFDIIYGAVTNNNELLNYVNWDGMSNYTTGKYCFPLEPGAELMLSPVSPGYRIEPATVYVSGTQRKAFAGDFKARPLRIDEDIEIYLPFEGDEKDGSSNHNLTVSRNVEFIQDPIRGQVASLENQARVDLPTASELHMRDHDFTVGVWLKIPKFLPEKEDYCILGAKNSTYQQALHLLIRNRKPYMGFFNNDLVGNTVIEPGKWYNVVWRYNKRNGEQAIFVNGKLDAISFDRPAYLGSDSLYVGFVNFSQSSNFVGVLDNLCIWSRVLSDKEILGLSNQLLDLHISNAITWLDVLGVVLILMALASIAYLGYRKVKKKPRQDETDAGMVAEEGIEEGIEEPDRSSREMPEEIEEVPARRNYIRLFGEFYVLDRDGNDITSLFTPKLKQLFILIMLHSSRGGFGISSKDLTRMIWGNDNPSKSTKSLRSVSILKLRKILERIDTVEVLFNANRYILQLSEDVYCDYLVCLDWLKDKRVRTQPDFEYFYDIISKGEVFKGESFDWMDDFKSYICNSTVDVLSRFIDTYSIEDEADRVIQIADQILLNDPCNEEALLYKIKALIYQNNFKLARYAYDRFCALYQEMYGEAFPSSFEQIVPSPLMSQQSPQ
;
A
#
# COMPACT_ATOMS: atom_id res chain seq x y z
N MET A 1 56.54 30.71 38.92
CA MET A 1 56.14 30.66 37.49
C MET A 1 54.70 30.16 37.38
N ASP A 2 54.45 29.13 38.16
CA ASP A 2 53.23 28.38 38.50
C ASP A 2 51.97 29.24 38.70
N ASP A 3 52.03 30.33 39.48
CA ASP A 3 50.88 31.23 39.69
C ASP A 3 50.38 31.91 38.40
N LEU A 4 51.25 32.12 37.41
CA LEU A 4 50.84 32.60 36.08
C LEU A 4 50.18 31.48 35.26
N ILE A 5 50.72 30.25 35.34
CA ILE A 5 50.17 29.06 34.66
C ILE A 5 48.78 28.73 35.22
N ILE A 6 48.60 28.77 36.54
CA ILE A 6 47.31 28.56 37.20
C ILE A 6 46.29 29.61 36.74
N LYS A 7 46.67 30.90 36.68
CA LYS A 7 45.78 31.97 36.20
C LYS A 7 45.38 31.79 34.74
N ILE A 8 46.31 31.39 33.87
CA ILE A 8 46.04 31.07 32.46
C ILE A 8 45.08 29.86 32.35
N LEU A 9 45.28 28.82 33.17
CA LEU A 9 44.41 27.64 33.17
C LEU A 9 42.98 28.01 33.61
N TYR A 10 42.84 28.86 34.63
CA TYR A 10 41.53 29.35 35.08
C TYR A 10 40.83 30.21 34.02
N THR A 11 41.52 31.10 33.30
CA THR A 11 40.90 31.83 32.17
C THR A 11 40.57 30.90 31.00
N MET A 12 41.40 29.91 30.68
CA MET A 12 41.08 28.93 29.64
C MET A 12 39.83 28.10 29.98
N ILE A 13 39.68 27.65 31.24
CA ILE A 13 38.48 26.94 31.70
C ILE A 13 37.25 27.86 31.66
N ALA A 14 37.39 29.14 32.02
CA ALA A 14 36.30 30.12 31.93
C ALA A 14 35.87 30.39 30.48
N TRP A 15 36.83 30.57 29.56
CA TRP A 15 36.57 30.73 28.12
C TRP A 15 35.95 29.48 27.51
N PHE A 16 36.43 28.29 27.84
CA PHE A 16 35.84 27.03 27.39
C PHE A 16 34.38 26.91 27.84
N ARG A 17 34.08 27.20 29.12
CA ARG A 17 32.70 27.25 29.63
C ARG A 17 31.84 28.29 28.90
N TYR A 18 32.38 29.47 28.59
CA TYR A 18 31.66 30.49 27.81
C TYR A 18 31.37 30.03 26.37
N ILE A 19 32.33 29.38 25.71
CA ILE A 19 32.15 28.83 24.36
C ILE A 19 31.11 27.72 24.37
N CYS A 20 31.16 26.79 25.33
CA CYS A 20 30.13 25.76 25.51
C CYS A 20 28.74 26.38 25.78
N LEU A 21 28.66 27.46 26.56
CA LEU A 21 27.41 28.19 26.80
C LEU A 21 26.86 28.84 25.53
N ILE A 22 27.71 29.51 24.73
CA ILE A 22 27.31 30.17 23.48
C ILE A 22 26.89 29.13 22.43
N VAL A 23 27.64 28.02 22.29
CA VAL A 23 27.28 26.92 21.39
C VAL A 23 25.98 26.25 21.83
N SER A 24 25.79 26.00 23.13
CA SER A 24 24.53 25.48 23.67
C SER A 24 23.36 26.44 23.40
N LEU A 25 23.55 27.76 23.57
CA LEU A 25 22.55 28.77 23.22
C LEU A 25 22.19 28.74 21.74
N LEU A 26 23.18 28.67 20.84
CA LEU A 26 22.97 28.62 19.40
C LEU A 26 22.23 27.35 18.94
N ILE A 27 22.41 26.23 19.64
CA ILE A 27 21.72 24.96 19.37
C ILE A 27 20.29 24.95 19.94
N THR A 28 20.05 25.55 21.11
CA THR A 28 18.76 25.50 21.82
C THR A 28 17.80 26.64 21.50
N LEU A 29 18.30 27.81 21.04
CA LEU A 29 17.47 28.96 20.70
C LEU A 29 16.42 28.67 19.60
N PRO A 30 16.71 27.90 18.53
CA PRO A 30 15.69 27.56 17.52
C PRO A 30 14.54 26.73 18.11
N GLU A 31 14.84 25.74 18.96
CA GLU A 31 13.84 24.86 19.60
C GLU A 31 12.95 25.66 20.58
N LEU A 32 13.56 26.58 21.34
CA LEU A 32 12.82 27.49 22.24
C LEU A 32 11.87 28.43 21.47
N LEU A 33 12.32 28.94 20.32
CA LEU A 33 11.51 29.82 19.45
C LEU A 33 10.38 29.05 18.75
N SER A 34 10.60 27.80 18.30
CA SER A 34 9.52 26.97 17.76
C SER A 34 8.49 26.60 18.83
N ALA A 35 8.93 26.25 20.04
CA ALA A 35 8.01 25.95 21.14
C ALA A 35 7.13 27.17 21.51
N GLN A 36 7.71 28.38 21.59
CA GLN A 36 6.93 29.61 21.81
C GLN A 36 5.95 29.90 20.67
N ARG A 37 6.35 29.69 19.42
CA ARG A 37 5.46 29.87 18.26
C ARG A 37 4.32 28.84 18.21
N LEU A 38 4.56 27.60 18.62
CA LEU A 38 3.52 26.56 18.69
C LEU A 38 2.45 26.87 19.73
N VAL A 39 2.81 27.46 20.87
CA VAL A 39 1.85 27.95 21.86
C VAL A 39 1.00 29.09 21.30
N ALA A 40 1.61 30.04 20.57
CA ALA A 40 0.88 31.12 19.90
C ALA A 40 -0.07 30.59 18.81
N GLN A 41 0.40 29.70 17.93
CA GLN A 41 -0.44 29.08 16.90
C GLN A 41 -1.58 28.24 17.51
N ARG A 42 -1.37 27.59 18.66
CA ARG A 42 -2.43 26.86 19.36
C ARG A 42 -3.51 27.80 19.92
N GLN A 43 -3.14 29.01 20.35
CA GLN A 43 -4.11 30.05 20.72
C GLN A 43 -4.85 30.59 19.48
N GLU A 44 -4.16 30.79 18.35
CA GLU A 44 -4.78 31.17 17.06
C GLU A 44 -5.78 30.09 16.57
N ASP A 45 -5.45 28.80 16.69
CA ASP A 45 -6.36 27.68 16.39
C ASP A 45 -7.64 27.74 17.25
N VAL A 46 -7.48 28.05 18.55
CA VAL A 46 -8.59 28.16 19.52
C VAL A 46 -9.47 29.38 19.24
N GLU A 47 -8.89 30.52 18.87
CA GLU A 47 -9.61 31.74 18.54
C GLU A 47 -10.33 31.66 17.19
N ALA A 48 -9.74 30.97 16.20
CA ALA A 48 -10.35 30.68 14.91
C ALA A 48 -11.42 29.57 14.95
N GLY A 49 -11.66 28.94 16.11
CA GLY A 49 -12.70 27.94 16.28
C GLY A 49 -12.43 26.64 15.52
N LEU A 50 -11.18 26.16 15.54
CA LEU A 50 -10.85 24.84 15.02
C LEU A 50 -11.44 23.73 15.91
N LEU A 51 -11.91 22.68 15.25
CA LEU A 51 -12.33 21.43 15.88
C LEU A 51 -11.11 20.53 16.18
N TYR A 52 -11.27 19.60 17.11
CA TYR A 52 -10.28 18.54 17.36
C TYR A 52 -9.89 17.82 16.05
N ASN A 53 -10.87 17.49 15.19
CA ASN A 53 -10.61 16.82 13.91
C ASN A 53 -10.17 17.77 12.75
N GLU A 54 -9.99 19.05 13.03
CA GLU A 54 -9.36 20.03 12.12
C GLU A 54 -7.93 20.39 12.58
N SER A 55 -7.44 19.75 13.63
CA SER A 55 -6.16 20.06 14.26
C SER A 55 -5.09 19.01 13.94
N VAL A 56 -3.82 19.42 13.94
CA VAL A 56 -2.64 18.56 13.74
C VAL A 56 -1.93 18.31 15.07
N TYR A 57 -1.67 17.05 15.37
CA TYR A 57 -1.01 16.52 16.58
C TYR A 57 0.16 15.62 16.18
N ILE A 58 1.28 15.70 16.90
CA ILE A 58 2.37 14.71 16.77
C ILE A 58 2.17 13.63 17.84
N LEU A 59 2.17 12.36 17.38
CA LEU A 59 2.09 11.18 18.22
C LEU A 59 3.44 10.45 18.25
N SER A 60 3.93 10.12 19.44
CA SER A 60 5.05 9.19 19.59
C SER A 60 4.56 7.74 19.50
N ASN A 61 5.15 6.94 18.61
CA ASN A 61 4.98 5.49 18.59
C ASN A 61 5.87 4.84 19.67
N TYR A 62 5.57 5.15 20.94
CA TYR A 62 6.39 4.81 22.10
C TYR A 62 6.62 3.30 22.25
N SER A 63 5.68 2.48 21.79
CA SER A 63 5.80 1.02 21.78
C SER A 63 6.27 0.44 20.42
N CYS A 64 7.05 1.17 19.62
CA CYS A 64 7.49 0.67 18.32
C CYS A 64 8.30 -0.64 18.43
N LEU A 65 8.01 -1.58 17.52
CA LEU A 65 8.60 -2.91 17.48
C LEU A 65 9.81 -3.06 16.53
N SER A 66 10.06 -2.08 15.66
CA SER A 66 10.85 -2.27 14.43
C SER A 66 11.90 -1.18 14.17
N SER A 67 12.39 -0.49 15.19
CA SER A 67 13.43 0.54 15.01
C SER A 67 14.83 0.02 15.37
N ASN A 68 15.79 0.24 14.46
CA ASN A 68 17.22 0.03 14.72
C ASN A 68 17.81 1.09 15.68
N SER A 69 17.06 2.15 15.99
CA SER A 69 17.38 3.10 17.06
C SER A 69 16.11 3.41 17.86
N PRO A 70 15.85 2.70 18.97
CA PRO A 70 14.68 2.99 19.80
C PRO A 70 14.71 4.42 20.33
N GLU A 71 13.53 4.96 20.63
CA GLU A 71 13.40 6.23 21.36
C GLU A 71 14.15 6.15 22.70
N LYS A 72 14.91 7.21 23.00
CA LYS A 72 15.77 7.32 24.17
C LYS A 72 15.19 8.24 25.25
N LEU A 73 14.23 9.08 24.89
CA LEU A 73 13.51 9.93 25.83
C LEU A 73 12.49 9.10 26.63
N SER A 74 12.43 9.35 27.94
CA SER A 74 11.37 8.84 28.81
C SER A 74 10.00 9.41 28.42
N LEU A 75 8.92 8.73 28.84
CA LEU A 75 7.55 9.22 28.64
C LEU A 75 7.37 10.63 29.24
N ASP A 76 7.94 10.85 30.42
CA ASP A 76 8.06 12.13 31.12
C ASP A 76 8.74 13.25 30.30
N GLU A 77 9.80 12.94 29.56
CA GLU A 77 10.49 13.90 28.69
C GLU A 77 9.69 14.18 27.43
N LEU A 78 9.10 13.15 26.81
CA LEU A 78 8.20 13.31 25.65
C LEU A 78 6.97 14.15 26.00
N LEU A 79 6.37 13.94 27.18
CA LEU A 79 5.24 14.74 27.68
C LEU A 79 5.59 16.22 27.89
N ARG A 80 6.86 16.55 28.13
CA ARG A 80 7.40 17.93 28.21
C ARG A 80 7.79 18.52 26.85
N LYS A 81 7.78 17.73 25.77
CA LYS A 81 7.93 18.19 24.38
C LYS A 81 6.55 18.41 23.74
N GLN A 82 6.56 18.85 22.48
CA GLN A 82 5.38 19.07 21.63
C GLN A 82 4.73 17.76 21.13
N ILE A 83 4.97 16.64 21.84
CA ILE A 83 4.19 15.40 21.68
C ILE A 83 2.84 15.61 22.35
N GLU A 84 1.78 15.39 21.58
CA GLU A 84 0.37 15.58 21.97
C GLU A 84 -0.38 14.24 21.91
N GLY A 85 0.35 13.13 21.97
CA GLY A 85 -0.24 11.81 22.11
C GLY A 85 0.72 10.67 21.87
N PHE A 86 0.23 9.45 22.09
CA PHE A 86 1.04 8.24 22.10
C PHE A 86 0.31 7.06 21.47
N TYR A 87 1.06 6.24 20.75
CA TYR A 87 0.66 4.88 20.42
C TYR A 87 1.32 3.91 21.41
N PHE A 88 0.49 3.12 22.09
CA PHE A 88 0.88 2.23 23.17
C PHE A 88 0.42 0.80 22.87
N TYR A 89 1.35 -0.15 22.95
CA TYR A 89 1.04 -1.58 22.98
C TYR A 89 1.00 -2.07 24.43
N LEU A 90 -0.14 -2.61 24.85
CA LEU A 90 -0.37 -3.12 26.20
C LEU A 90 -0.48 -4.65 26.18
N LYS A 91 0.27 -5.33 27.05
CA LYS A 91 0.01 -6.74 27.39
C LYS A 91 -0.46 -6.86 28.83
N ARG A 92 -1.32 -7.83 29.11
CA ARG A 92 -1.67 -8.19 30.49
C ARG A 92 -0.68 -9.25 30.98
N ASP A 93 -0.11 -9.05 32.15
CA ASP A 93 0.68 -10.07 32.83
C ASP A 93 -0.24 -11.24 33.22
N THR A 94 0.19 -12.47 32.91
CA THR A 94 -0.54 -13.70 33.24
C THR A 94 -0.41 -14.13 34.71
N GLU A 95 0.60 -13.63 35.43
CA GLU A 95 0.81 -13.97 36.85
C GLU A 95 0.19 -12.93 37.78
N THR A 96 0.47 -11.64 37.58
CA THR A 96 -0.06 -10.56 38.43
C THR A 96 -1.42 -10.00 37.97
N ASN A 97 -1.88 -10.33 36.75
CA ASN A 97 -3.07 -9.76 36.11
C ASN A 97 -3.00 -8.23 35.85
N VAL A 98 -1.84 -7.59 36.10
CA VAL A 98 -1.57 -6.17 35.87
C VAL A 98 -1.44 -5.88 34.37
N LEU A 99 -1.80 -4.66 33.96
CA LEU A 99 -1.55 -4.16 32.61
C LEU A 99 -0.15 -3.57 32.50
N LEU A 100 0.60 -4.01 31.49
CA LEU A 100 1.95 -3.59 31.21
C LEU A 100 2.03 -2.87 29.86
N LEU A 101 2.60 -1.67 29.85
CA LEU A 101 3.00 -0.94 28.64
C LEU A 101 4.36 -1.46 28.15
N ARG A 102 4.50 -1.67 26.83
CA ARG A 102 5.83 -1.88 26.22
C ARG A 102 6.53 -0.54 26.00
N LYS A 103 7.76 -0.42 26.50
CA LYS A 103 8.68 0.70 26.28
C LYS A 103 9.36 0.64 24.90
N PRO A 104 10.06 1.71 24.47
CA PRO A 104 10.81 1.72 23.20
C PRO A 104 11.92 0.66 23.15
N ASP A 105 12.59 0.42 24.28
CA ASP A 105 13.65 -0.58 24.46
C ASP A 105 13.16 -2.04 24.44
N GLY A 106 11.84 -2.27 24.36
CA GLY A 106 11.21 -3.58 24.40
C GLY A 106 10.95 -4.14 25.80
N THR A 107 11.38 -3.44 26.86
CA THR A 107 11.00 -3.77 28.24
C THR A 107 9.53 -3.40 28.51
N PHE A 108 9.03 -3.80 29.67
CA PHE A 108 7.64 -3.58 30.08
C PHE A 108 7.56 -2.97 31.48
N THR A 109 6.61 -2.06 31.69
CA THR A 109 6.30 -1.45 32.99
C THR A 109 4.80 -1.36 33.23
N PRO A 110 4.34 -1.33 34.50
CA PRO A 110 2.94 -1.06 34.84
C PRO A 110 2.37 0.14 34.08
N PHE A 111 1.24 -0.06 33.41
CA PHE A 111 0.57 0.99 32.64
C PHE A 111 0.07 2.14 33.54
N SER A 112 -0.16 1.87 34.82
CA SER A 112 -0.47 2.88 35.85
C SER A 112 0.60 3.98 35.94
N GLU A 113 1.89 3.64 35.91
CA GLU A 113 2.99 4.63 35.93
C GLU A 113 2.87 5.61 34.74
N SER A 114 2.44 5.10 33.59
CA SER A 114 2.29 5.88 32.36
C SER A 114 1.05 6.77 32.40
N LEU A 115 -0.04 6.28 32.99
CA LEU A 115 -1.25 7.05 33.25
C LEU A 115 -1.02 8.14 34.32
N GLU A 116 -0.21 7.88 35.34
CA GLU A 116 0.21 8.87 36.36
C GLU A 116 1.05 9.99 35.74
N ALA A 117 2.02 9.66 34.87
CA ALA A 117 2.80 10.65 34.11
C ALA A 117 1.89 11.50 33.20
N ILE A 118 0.94 10.87 32.50
CA ILE A 118 -0.07 11.55 31.67
C ILE A 118 -0.95 12.49 32.50
N LYS A 119 -1.43 12.04 33.67
CA LYS A 119 -2.21 12.89 34.58
C LYS A 119 -1.39 14.08 35.03
N THR A 120 -0.16 13.86 35.49
CA THR A 120 0.77 14.91 35.93
C THR A 120 1.02 15.96 34.84
N ALA A 121 1.12 15.55 33.58
CA ALA A 121 1.27 16.47 32.44
C ALA A 121 -0.02 17.28 32.14
N LEU A 122 -1.20 16.65 32.26
CA LEU A 122 -2.50 17.33 32.08
C LEU A 122 -2.82 18.28 33.24
N ASP A 123 -2.43 17.93 34.47
CA ASP A 123 -2.57 18.76 35.67
C ASP A 123 -1.65 20.00 35.60
N ALA A 124 -0.44 19.84 35.03
CA ALA A 124 0.56 20.91 34.94
C ALA A 124 0.33 21.89 33.78
N ASP A 125 -0.24 21.45 32.66
CA ASP A 125 -0.54 22.28 31.49
C ASP A 125 -2.03 22.18 31.12
N SER A 126 -2.79 23.24 31.39
CA SER A 126 -4.21 23.33 31.07
C SER A 126 -4.51 23.49 29.58
N THR A 127 -3.51 23.82 28.75
CA THR A 127 -3.63 23.98 27.28
C THR A 127 -3.34 22.68 26.52
N LYS A 128 -2.66 21.71 27.15
CA LYS A 128 -2.32 20.44 26.51
C LYS A 128 -3.59 19.62 26.23
N VAL A 129 -3.75 19.20 24.99
CA VAL A 129 -4.71 18.18 24.54
C VAL A 129 -3.90 16.93 24.20
N LEU A 130 -4.35 15.76 24.63
CA LEU A 130 -3.63 14.50 24.47
C LEU A 130 -4.50 13.44 23.79
N THR A 131 -3.92 12.69 22.85
CA THR A 131 -4.57 11.54 22.20
C THR A 131 -3.82 10.24 22.49
N LEU A 132 -4.51 9.18 22.90
CA LEU A 132 -3.93 7.86 23.13
C LEU A 132 -4.50 6.84 22.16
N PHE A 133 -3.63 6.06 21.53
CA PHE A 133 -4.00 4.86 20.76
C PHE A 133 -3.51 3.63 21.52
N LEU A 134 -4.44 2.80 21.98
CA LEU A 134 -4.17 1.64 22.79
C LEU A 134 -4.37 0.36 21.94
N ASP A 135 -3.30 -0.39 21.72
CA ASP A 135 -3.30 -1.69 21.04
C ASP A 135 -3.13 -2.80 22.09
N PHE A 136 -4.22 -3.54 22.33
CA PHE A 136 -4.35 -4.46 23.46
C PHE A 136 -5.31 -5.62 23.12
N TYR A 137 -5.45 -6.59 24.03
CA TYR A 137 -6.29 -7.76 23.79
C TYR A 137 -7.78 -7.48 24.07
N VAL A 138 -8.67 -8.03 23.26
CA VAL A 138 -10.12 -7.71 23.17
C VAL A 138 -10.92 -7.85 24.47
N GLU A 139 -10.36 -8.42 25.54
CA GLU A 139 -11.00 -8.67 26.84
C GLU A 139 -10.35 -7.88 28.01
N THR A 140 -9.56 -6.85 27.70
CA THR A 140 -8.87 -6.01 28.70
C THR A 140 -9.78 -4.93 29.30
N GLU A 141 -10.05 -5.06 30.59
CA GLU A 141 -10.64 -4.00 31.41
C GLU A 141 -9.64 -2.83 31.60
N LEU A 142 -10.00 -1.64 31.10
CA LEU A 142 -9.19 -0.41 31.21
C LEU A 142 -9.76 0.64 32.18
N GLU A 143 -11.07 0.60 32.44
CA GLU A 143 -11.79 1.69 33.12
C GLU A 143 -11.40 1.83 34.60
N SER A 144 -11.02 0.74 35.27
CA SER A 144 -10.51 0.74 36.65
C SER A 144 -9.24 1.59 36.78
N SER A 145 -8.23 1.33 35.96
CA SER A 145 -6.95 2.08 35.99
C SER A 145 -7.12 3.58 35.69
N PHE A 146 -8.02 3.95 34.78
CA PHE A 146 -8.35 5.36 34.51
C PHE A 146 -9.13 6.02 35.66
N LYS A 147 -9.96 5.27 36.40
CA LYS A 147 -10.68 5.76 37.58
C LYS A 147 -9.78 5.92 38.80
N GLU A 148 -8.91 4.94 39.07
CA GLU A 148 -7.99 4.91 40.22
C GLU A 148 -7.01 6.10 40.21
N ILE A 149 -6.55 6.50 39.01
CA ILE A 149 -5.64 7.63 38.80
C ILE A 149 -6.41 8.96 38.59
N GLY A 150 -7.73 8.91 38.49
CA GLY A 150 -8.62 10.08 38.33
C GLY A 150 -8.74 10.63 36.91
N LEU A 151 -8.03 10.06 35.92
CA LEU A 151 -7.99 10.53 34.53
C LEU A 151 -9.37 10.67 33.85
N MET A 152 -10.40 9.95 34.32
CA MET A 152 -11.78 10.10 33.84
C MET A 152 -12.31 11.55 33.90
N GLU A 153 -11.72 12.43 34.73
CA GLU A 153 -12.03 13.86 34.70
C GLU A 153 -11.65 14.51 33.34
N TYR A 154 -10.51 14.13 32.74
CA TYR A 154 -10.02 14.65 31.46
C TYR A 154 -10.55 13.92 30.23
N VAL A 155 -11.02 12.67 30.36
CA VAL A 155 -11.46 11.85 29.22
C VAL A 155 -12.66 12.47 28.52
N LEU A 156 -12.54 12.73 27.22
CA LEU A 156 -13.60 13.13 26.30
C LEU A 156 -14.41 11.91 25.84
N GLU A 157 -15.70 12.11 25.55
CA GLU A 157 -16.61 11.15 24.93
C GLU A 157 -17.18 11.78 23.66
N TYR A 158 -17.24 11.04 22.54
CA TYR A 158 -17.69 11.57 21.25
C TYR A 158 -19.21 11.79 21.20
N ASP A 159 -19.62 13.04 20.95
CA ASP A 159 -21.03 13.39 20.78
C ASP A 159 -21.50 13.03 19.35
N THR A 160 -22.35 12.01 19.24
CA THR A 160 -22.89 11.55 17.95
C THR A 160 -23.82 12.55 17.24
N LYS A 161 -24.28 13.60 17.94
CA LYS A 161 -25.16 14.65 17.41
C LYS A 161 -24.37 15.90 17.02
N ASN A 162 -23.39 16.30 17.83
CA ASN A 162 -22.62 17.53 17.64
C ASN A 162 -21.25 17.30 16.96
N GLY A 163 -20.74 16.06 16.98
CA GLY A 163 -19.44 15.68 16.42
C GLY A 163 -18.27 15.92 17.39
N TRP A 164 -17.08 16.06 16.84
CA TRP A 164 -15.90 16.45 17.61
C TRP A 164 -16.01 17.92 18.09
N PRO A 165 -15.70 18.23 19.35
CA PRO A 165 -15.80 19.59 19.90
C PRO A 165 -14.75 20.54 19.32
N SER A 166 -14.94 21.85 19.55
CA SER A 166 -13.87 22.82 19.33
C SER A 166 -12.75 22.66 20.36
N LEU A 167 -11.52 23.06 20.01
CA LEU A 167 -10.42 23.12 20.98
C LEU A 167 -10.81 23.97 22.19
N LYS A 168 -11.51 25.09 21.97
CA LYS A 168 -12.02 25.97 23.03
C LYS A 168 -12.94 25.26 24.01
N ASP A 169 -13.81 24.37 23.52
CA ASP A 169 -14.73 23.60 24.38
C ASP A 169 -13.97 22.51 25.15
N MET A 170 -12.99 21.84 24.53
CA MET A 170 -12.11 20.88 25.22
C MET A 170 -11.31 21.55 26.36
N LEU A 171 -10.72 22.71 26.09
CA LEU A 171 -9.94 23.45 27.09
C LEU A 171 -10.82 23.99 28.23
N SER A 172 -11.99 24.56 27.91
CA SER A 172 -12.88 25.16 28.93
C SER A 172 -13.70 24.15 29.74
N SER A 173 -14.01 22.98 29.19
CA SER A 173 -14.64 21.86 29.92
C SER A 173 -13.63 20.98 30.69
N GLY A 174 -12.33 21.13 30.40
CA GLY A 174 -11.29 20.23 30.87
C GLY A 174 -11.23 18.88 30.13
N LYS A 175 -12.15 18.59 29.20
CA LYS A 175 -12.19 17.34 28.42
C LYS A 175 -11.12 17.31 27.32
N ARG A 176 -9.88 17.04 27.74
CA ARG A 176 -8.64 17.19 26.96
C ARG A 176 -7.92 15.88 26.62
N LEU A 177 -8.44 14.73 27.05
CA LEU A 177 -7.86 13.41 26.78
C LEU A 177 -8.79 12.59 25.87
N VAL A 178 -8.33 12.26 24.67
CA VAL A 178 -9.06 11.38 23.73
C VAL A 178 -8.39 10.01 23.69
N VAL A 179 -9.17 8.94 23.83
CA VAL A 179 -8.63 7.56 23.86
C VAL A 179 -9.28 6.72 22.76
N PHE A 180 -8.43 6.07 21.96
CA PHE A 180 -8.81 5.13 20.90
C PHE A 180 -8.35 3.71 21.23
N GLU A 181 -9.21 2.73 20.93
CA GLU A 181 -8.85 1.32 20.86
C GLU A 181 -8.45 0.94 19.41
N VAL A 182 -7.31 0.29 19.23
CA VAL A 182 -6.82 -0.15 17.91
C VAL A 182 -7.49 -1.47 17.48
N GLN A 183 -7.72 -2.36 18.44
CA GLN A 183 -8.57 -3.55 18.29
C GLN A 183 -9.90 -3.30 19.00
N LYS A 184 -11.02 -3.79 18.43
CA LYS A 184 -12.35 -3.59 19.04
C LYS A 184 -12.50 -4.41 20.32
N HIS A 185 -12.60 -3.76 21.48
CA HIS A 185 -12.88 -4.41 22.76
C HIS A 185 -14.25 -5.10 22.72
N LEU A 186 -14.43 -6.15 23.52
CA LEU A 186 -15.66 -6.95 23.55
C LEU A 186 -16.86 -6.13 24.03
N ASN A 187 -16.62 -5.18 24.94
CA ASN A 187 -17.60 -4.25 25.51
C ASN A 187 -16.98 -2.85 25.57
N SER A 188 -16.66 -2.22 24.44
CA SER A 188 -16.07 -0.87 24.41
C SER A 188 -17.00 0.14 25.12
N PRO A 189 -16.58 0.80 26.23
CA PRO A 189 -17.34 1.90 26.79
C PRO A 189 -17.31 3.10 25.85
N SER A 190 -18.30 4.00 25.93
CA SER A 190 -18.50 5.08 24.94
C SER A 190 -17.34 6.08 24.84
N TRP A 191 -16.53 6.21 25.90
CA TRP A 191 -15.31 7.03 25.93
C TRP A 191 -14.08 6.36 25.25
N LEU A 192 -14.14 5.05 24.98
CA LEU A 192 -13.09 4.29 24.33
C LEU A 192 -13.43 4.12 22.85
N HIS A 193 -13.00 5.08 22.05
CA HIS A 193 -13.41 5.24 20.66
C HIS A 193 -12.78 4.15 19.79
N ASN A 194 -13.57 3.42 18.99
CA ASN A 194 -12.99 2.45 18.07
C ASN A 194 -12.25 3.16 16.94
N MET A 195 -10.93 2.93 16.82
CA MET A 195 -10.08 3.61 15.84
C MET A 195 -10.62 3.49 14.40
N ARG A 196 -11.22 2.35 14.03
CA ARG A 196 -11.73 2.11 12.66
C ARG A 196 -13.02 2.86 12.36
N ASP A 197 -13.81 3.17 13.39
CA ASP A 197 -15.09 3.88 13.25
C ASP A 197 -14.87 5.40 13.05
N PHE A 198 -13.67 5.94 13.34
CA PHE A 198 -13.35 7.38 13.28
C PHE A 198 -12.13 7.77 12.42
N VAL A 199 -11.08 6.94 12.35
CA VAL A 199 -9.74 7.33 11.86
C VAL A 199 -9.41 6.62 10.54
N GLU A 200 -9.20 7.39 9.48
CA GLU A 200 -8.61 6.88 8.24
C GLU A 200 -7.10 6.67 8.38
N HIS A 201 -6.51 5.66 7.73
CA HIS A 201 -5.09 5.35 7.87
C HIS A 201 -4.37 5.53 6.53
N THR A 202 -3.27 6.28 6.48
CA THR A 202 -2.59 6.56 5.19
C THR A 202 -1.64 5.46 4.69
N ASP A 203 -1.51 4.35 5.42
CA ASP A 203 -0.46 3.34 5.24
C ASP A 203 -0.99 2.01 4.72
N ALA A 204 -0.27 1.40 3.78
CA ALA A 204 -0.53 0.03 3.35
C ALA A 204 -0.07 -1.00 4.40
N ASP A 205 1.00 -0.74 5.14
CA ASP A 205 1.55 -1.71 6.11
C ASP A 205 0.72 -1.78 7.39
N TRP A 206 0.19 -0.65 7.88
CA TRP A 206 -0.83 -0.64 8.95
C TRP A 206 -2.22 -1.07 8.45
N GLY A 207 -2.36 -1.25 7.14
CA GLY A 207 -3.59 -1.57 6.45
C GLY A 207 -4.20 -2.90 6.89
N ASN A 208 -5.11 -2.82 7.86
CA ASN A 208 -6.37 -3.55 7.69
C ASN A 208 -7.13 -2.89 6.53
N GLN A 209 -6.67 -3.12 5.30
CA GLN A 209 -7.51 -2.98 4.12
C GLN A 209 -8.83 -3.72 4.44
N PRO A 210 -10.01 -3.09 4.26
CA PRO A 210 -11.27 -3.73 4.56
C PRO A 210 -11.39 -5.08 3.84
N GLU A 211 -12.07 -6.06 4.45
CA GLU A 211 -12.34 -7.37 3.82
C GLU A 211 -13.47 -7.22 2.77
N GLY A 212 -13.20 -6.38 1.75
CA GLY A 212 -14.16 -5.87 0.77
C GLY A 212 -13.78 -4.44 0.34
N VAL A 213 -14.36 -3.93 -0.75
CA VAL A 213 -14.17 -2.53 -1.15
C VAL A 213 -15.01 -1.64 -0.23
N GLU A 214 -14.37 -0.71 0.48
CA GLU A 214 -15.10 0.29 1.27
C GLU A 214 -15.93 1.19 0.33
N SER A 215 -17.25 1.08 0.48
CA SER A 215 -18.24 1.88 -0.25
C SER A 215 -18.09 3.35 0.09
N PHE A 216 -18.50 4.25 -0.81
CA PHE A 216 -18.40 5.69 -0.55
C PHE A 216 -19.16 6.11 0.72
N ASP A 217 -20.26 5.44 1.03
CA ASP A 217 -21.09 5.56 2.23
C ASP A 217 -20.34 5.25 3.54
N GLU A 218 -19.26 4.47 3.48
CA GLU A 218 -18.44 4.14 4.66
C GLU A 218 -17.36 5.20 4.91
N ARG A 219 -16.82 5.80 3.85
CA ARG A 219 -15.78 6.86 3.91
C ARG A 219 -16.26 8.16 4.57
N LEU A 220 -17.57 8.39 4.59
CA LEU A 220 -18.22 9.51 5.30
C LEU A 220 -18.17 9.39 6.83
N LYS A 221 -17.99 8.18 7.37
CA LYS A 221 -18.04 7.93 8.83
C LYS A 221 -16.76 8.36 9.51
N LYS A 222 -15.62 7.99 8.92
CA LYS A 222 -14.28 8.40 9.35
C LYS A 222 -14.13 9.91 9.15
N ASN A 223 -13.71 10.62 10.18
CA ASN A 223 -13.59 12.08 10.20
C ASN A 223 -12.23 12.59 10.73
N LEU A 224 -11.33 11.66 11.08
CA LEU A 224 -9.93 11.87 11.44
C LEU A 224 -9.00 11.14 10.45
N SER A 225 -7.69 11.43 10.49
CA SER A 225 -6.67 10.73 9.69
C SER A 225 -5.35 10.50 10.47
N LEU A 226 -4.79 9.29 10.35
CA LEU A 226 -3.47 8.88 10.84
C LEU A 226 -2.45 8.86 9.70
N PHE A 227 -1.50 9.80 9.76
CA PHE A 227 -0.40 9.96 8.82
C PHE A 227 0.88 9.31 9.35
N THR A 228 1.32 8.25 8.69
CA THR A 228 2.50 7.45 9.09
C THR A 228 3.78 7.79 8.32
N GLY A 229 3.74 8.75 7.39
CA GLY A 229 4.83 9.01 6.44
C GLY A 229 6.18 9.43 7.04
N TYR A 230 6.25 9.69 8.35
CA TYR A 230 7.47 10.03 9.09
C TYR A 230 7.96 8.89 10.01
N LYS A 231 7.37 7.70 9.92
CA LYS A 231 7.73 6.55 10.75
C LYS A 231 9.17 6.07 10.52
N PHE A 232 9.64 6.06 9.27
CA PHE A 232 10.86 5.36 8.86
C PHE A 232 12.06 6.27 8.49
N LEU A 233 12.10 7.51 8.98
CA LEU A 233 13.08 8.52 8.52
C LEU A 233 14.56 8.09 8.62
N GLU A 234 14.92 7.22 9.57
CA GLU A 234 16.29 6.72 9.73
C GLU A 234 16.77 5.75 8.63
N THR A 235 15.87 5.15 7.82
CA THR A 235 16.30 4.31 6.69
C THR A 235 16.99 5.13 5.58
N SER A 236 16.86 6.46 5.63
CA SER A 236 17.35 7.44 4.66
C SER A 236 18.86 7.75 4.80
N ARG A 237 19.72 6.72 4.91
CA ARG A 237 21.20 6.76 4.88
C ARG A 237 21.87 8.06 5.39
N GLY A 238 21.99 8.22 6.71
CA GLY A 238 22.79 9.28 7.32
C GLY A 238 22.82 9.20 8.84
N ASN A 239 23.89 9.69 9.47
CA ASN A 239 24.00 9.70 10.94
C ASN A 239 22.90 10.59 11.54
N SER A 240 22.11 10.05 12.49
CA SER A 240 20.82 10.62 12.94
C SER A 240 20.89 11.92 13.76
N ASN A 241 22.06 12.58 13.79
CA ASN A 241 22.29 13.90 14.36
C ASN A 241 22.66 14.98 13.30
N ASP A 242 22.77 14.64 12.00
CA ASP A 242 23.04 15.66 10.96
C ASP A 242 21.79 16.48 10.61
N ILE A 243 21.62 17.58 11.34
CA ILE A 243 20.59 18.60 11.11
C ILE A 243 20.62 19.11 9.65
N SER A 244 21.78 19.12 8.98
CA SER A 244 21.90 19.58 7.59
C SER A 244 21.34 18.58 6.58
N ALA A 245 21.45 17.27 6.83
CA ALA A 245 20.82 16.24 5.99
C ALA A 245 19.30 16.32 6.10
N LEU A 246 18.79 16.55 7.31
CA LEU A 246 17.37 16.54 7.60
C LEU A 246 16.67 17.83 7.17
N ALA A 247 17.31 18.99 7.31
CA ALA A 247 16.83 20.26 6.75
C ALA A 247 16.70 20.24 5.22
N ARG A 248 17.49 19.40 4.52
CA ARG A 248 17.33 19.13 3.07
C ARG A 248 16.13 18.24 2.74
N GLN A 249 15.66 17.44 3.70
CA GLN A 249 14.48 16.57 3.55
C GLN A 249 13.17 17.24 3.96
N THR A 250 13.19 18.16 4.93
CA THR A 250 11.98 18.83 5.46
C THR A 250 11.00 19.36 4.40
N PRO A 251 11.42 19.98 3.26
CA PRO A 251 10.50 20.40 2.21
C PRO A 251 9.71 19.24 1.58
N TYR A 252 10.34 18.09 1.35
CA TYR A 252 9.70 16.88 0.82
C TYR A 252 8.70 16.28 1.82
N LEU A 253 9.01 16.38 3.11
CA LEU A 253 8.11 15.95 4.19
C LEU A 253 6.84 16.81 4.20
N ILE A 254 6.99 18.15 4.20
CA ILE A 254 5.87 19.11 4.13
C ILE A 254 5.00 18.87 2.88
N GLU A 255 5.62 18.68 1.71
CA GLU A 255 4.89 18.37 0.48
C GLU A 255 4.16 17.01 0.54
N SER A 256 4.75 15.99 1.17
CA SER A 256 4.09 14.69 1.38
C SER A 256 2.83 14.82 2.27
N PHE A 257 2.95 15.53 3.39
CA PHE A 257 1.83 15.83 4.29
C PHE A 257 0.72 16.64 3.61
N LYS A 258 1.09 17.70 2.87
CA LYS A 258 0.19 18.54 2.08
C LYS A 258 -0.54 17.75 0.98
N ARG A 259 0.15 16.82 0.31
CA ARG A 259 -0.46 15.91 -0.68
C ARG A 259 -1.46 14.95 -0.04
N ALA A 260 -1.15 14.37 1.11
CA ALA A 260 -2.10 13.51 1.83
C ALA A 260 -3.38 14.29 2.21
N TRP A 261 -3.23 15.51 2.74
CA TRP A 261 -4.36 16.39 3.05
C TRP A 261 -5.21 16.70 1.81
N ILE A 262 -4.59 17.10 0.69
CA ILE A 262 -5.30 17.38 -0.57
C ILE A 262 -6.01 16.13 -1.11
N ARG A 263 -5.37 14.95 -1.07
CA ARG A 263 -5.90 13.66 -1.54
C ARG A 263 -7.17 13.25 -0.80
N ASP A 264 -7.14 13.36 0.53
CA ASP A 264 -8.19 12.83 1.42
C ASP A 264 -9.28 13.87 1.78
N GLY A 265 -9.07 15.14 1.42
CA GLY A 265 -9.97 16.26 1.71
C GLY A 265 -10.14 16.54 3.21
N ARG A 266 -9.14 16.18 4.02
CA ARG A 266 -9.17 16.24 5.49
C ARG A 266 -7.78 16.46 6.06
N VAL A 267 -7.70 17.08 7.24
CA VAL A 267 -6.44 17.28 7.95
C VAL A 267 -5.80 15.91 8.27
N PRO A 268 -4.50 15.70 8.02
CA PRO A 268 -3.77 14.56 8.55
C PRO A 268 -3.52 14.80 10.05
N ASN A 269 -4.53 14.47 10.87
CA ASN A 269 -4.60 14.88 12.28
C ASN A 269 -3.46 14.32 13.11
N PHE A 270 -3.11 13.06 12.90
CA PHE A 270 -2.19 12.32 13.75
C PHE A 270 -0.92 12.01 12.97
N VAL A 271 0.13 12.80 13.20
CA VAL A 271 1.46 12.59 12.60
C VAL A 271 2.24 11.63 13.50
N LEU A 272 2.34 10.37 13.09
CA LEU A 272 2.99 9.32 13.88
C LEU A 272 4.51 9.27 13.59
N VAL A 273 5.32 9.36 14.65
CA VAL A 273 6.79 9.26 14.59
C VAL A 273 7.30 8.16 15.53
N ASP A 274 8.27 7.36 15.07
CA ASP A 274 8.90 6.32 15.91
C ASP A 274 9.89 6.90 16.94
N LYS A 275 10.28 8.17 16.78
CA LYS A 275 11.30 8.85 17.59
C LYS A 275 11.17 10.37 17.48
N TYR A 276 11.33 11.08 18.59
CA TYR A 276 11.31 12.53 18.66
C TYR A 276 12.66 13.14 18.26
N TYR A 277 12.60 14.30 17.61
CA TYR A 277 13.73 15.13 17.25
C TYR A 277 13.29 16.60 17.26
N ALA A 278 14.15 17.53 17.68
CA ALA A 278 13.81 18.96 17.83
C ALA A 278 13.33 19.67 16.53
N TRP A 279 13.66 19.14 15.34
CA TRP A 279 13.19 19.69 14.06
C TRP A 279 11.71 19.33 13.75
N LEU A 280 11.12 18.38 14.48
CA LEU A 280 9.69 18.08 14.39
C LEU A 280 8.85 19.28 14.84
N ASP A 281 9.28 20.03 15.86
CA ASP A 281 8.63 21.26 16.29
C ASP A 281 8.60 22.32 15.16
N VAL A 282 9.70 22.47 14.41
CA VAL A 282 9.79 23.37 13.24
C VAL A 282 8.88 22.91 12.10
N SER A 283 8.74 21.59 11.93
CA SER A 283 7.82 21.01 10.94
C SER A 283 6.36 21.20 11.36
N LEU A 284 6.05 21.03 12.65
CA LEU A 284 4.73 21.23 13.24
C LEU A 284 4.28 22.70 13.16
N VAL A 285 5.20 23.65 13.39
CA VAL A 285 4.98 25.08 13.13
C VAL A 285 4.48 25.28 11.70
N THR A 286 5.06 24.57 10.74
CA THR A 286 4.71 24.68 9.32
C THR A 286 3.37 23.99 9.00
N PHE A 287 3.11 22.79 9.55
CA PHE A 287 1.82 22.09 9.39
C PHE A 287 0.65 22.91 9.97
N ARG A 288 0.89 23.64 11.08
CA ARG A 288 -0.07 24.59 11.68
C ARG A 288 -0.10 25.97 11.02
N ASN A 289 0.69 26.21 9.98
CA ASN A 289 0.71 27.50 9.25
C ASN A 289 -0.09 27.46 7.93
N PHE A 290 -0.71 26.34 7.57
CA PHE A 290 -1.66 26.27 6.46
C PHE A 290 -3.04 26.72 6.93
N ASP A 291 -3.62 27.71 6.25
CA ASP A 291 -5.01 28.13 6.46
C ASP A 291 -5.97 27.01 6.05
N ILE A 292 -7.05 26.84 6.82
CA ILE A 292 -8.02 25.76 6.61
C ILE A 292 -9.17 26.25 5.71
N ILE A 293 -9.25 25.71 4.50
CA ILE A 293 -10.31 26.00 3.53
C ILE A 293 -11.34 24.86 3.56
N TYR A 294 -12.53 25.13 4.11
CA TYR A 294 -13.51 24.08 4.41
C TYR A 294 -14.92 24.40 3.88
N GLY A 295 -15.74 23.36 3.71
CA GLY A 295 -17.16 23.53 3.39
C GLY A 295 -17.88 22.20 3.21
N ALA A 296 -19.02 22.25 2.51
CA ALA A 296 -19.83 21.07 2.22
C ALA A 296 -20.30 21.01 0.75
N VAL A 297 -20.44 19.80 0.23
CA VAL A 297 -21.13 19.46 -1.02
C VAL A 297 -22.30 18.55 -0.66
N THR A 298 -23.52 19.01 -0.94
CA THR A 298 -24.75 18.42 -0.39
C THR A 298 -25.84 18.24 -1.43
N ASN A 299 -26.53 17.10 -1.38
CA ASN A 299 -27.79 16.85 -2.08
C ASN A 299 -28.92 16.84 -1.04
N ASN A 300 -29.91 17.73 -1.17
CA ASN A 300 -31.04 17.81 -0.22
C ASN A 300 -30.62 17.91 1.28
N ASN A 301 -29.45 18.50 1.56
CA ASN A 301 -28.76 18.58 2.85
C ASN A 301 -28.13 17.26 3.37
N GLU A 302 -28.24 16.14 2.66
CA GLU A 302 -27.31 15.01 2.84
C GLU A 302 -25.95 15.38 2.22
N LEU A 303 -24.84 14.98 2.86
CA LEU A 303 -23.50 15.09 2.26
C LEU A 303 -23.40 14.14 1.06
N LEU A 304 -22.68 14.53 0.01
CA LEU A 304 -22.29 13.56 -1.02
C LEU A 304 -21.26 12.57 -0.46
N ASN A 305 -21.31 11.34 -0.95
CA ASN A 305 -20.45 10.26 -0.47
C ASN A 305 -19.06 10.30 -1.16
N TYR A 306 -18.97 10.95 -2.33
CA TYR A 306 -17.76 11.11 -3.14
C TYR A 306 -17.77 12.47 -3.85
N VAL A 307 -16.64 13.18 -3.82
CA VAL A 307 -16.38 14.42 -4.54
C VAL A 307 -14.91 14.48 -4.95
N ASN A 308 -14.65 14.73 -6.23
CA ASN A 308 -13.33 15.07 -6.74
C ASN A 308 -13.29 16.57 -7.07
N TRP A 309 -12.10 17.17 -7.06
CA TRP A 309 -11.95 18.62 -7.30
C TRP A 309 -11.08 18.85 -8.54
N ASP A 310 -11.50 19.75 -9.41
CA ASP A 310 -10.80 19.96 -10.67
C ASP A 310 -9.44 20.65 -10.48
N GLY A 311 -8.44 20.20 -11.23
CA GLY A 311 -7.04 20.53 -10.99
C GLY A 311 -6.38 19.81 -9.80
N MET A 312 -7.11 18.96 -9.05
CA MET A 312 -6.58 18.20 -7.91
C MET A 312 -6.59 16.69 -8.17
N SER A 313 -5.57 15.99 -7.68
CA SER A 313 -5.56 14.52 -7.62
C SER A 313 -6.08 14.08 -6.25
N ASN A 314 -7.40 13.95 -6.12
CA ASN A 314 -8.06 13.63 -4.86
C ASN A 314 -9.35 12.81 -5.01
N TYR A 315 -9.79 12.22 -3.90
CA TYR A 315 -11.04 11.47 -3.77
C TYR A 315 -11.68 11.76 -2.41
N THR A 316 -12.37 12.90 -2.32
CA THR A 316 -12.89 13.43 -1.05
C THR A 316 -14.34 13.02 -0.80
N THR A 317 -14.90 13.39 0.35
CA THR A 317 -16.35 13.27 0.59
C THR A 317 -17.02 14.64 0.43
N GLY A 318 -18.35 14.68 0.54
CA GLY A 318 -19.11 15.92 0.60
C GLY A 318 -18.67 16.86 1.72
N LYS A 319 -18.10 16.36 2.84
CA LYS A 319 -17.40 17.21 3.81
C LYS A 319 -15.92 17.27 3.43
N TYR A 320 -15.39 18.48 3.22
CA TYR A 320 -14.02 18.71 2.77
C TYR A 320 -13.32 19.81 3.55
N CYS A 321 -11.99 19.72 3.59
CA CYS A 321 -11.06 20.60 4.29
C CYS A 321 -9.70 20.52 3.58
N PHE A 322 -9.22 21.62 3.01
CA PHE A 322 -7.95 21.71 2.28
C PHE A 322 -6.96 22.68 2.94
N PRO A 323 -5.63 22.46 2.77
CA PRO A 323 -4.63 23.41 3.20
C PRO A 323 -4.46 24.51 2.15
N LEU A 324 -4.33 25.75 2.60
CA LEU A 324 -3.88 26.86 1.76
C LEU A 324 -2.70 27.59 2.41
N GLU A 325 -1.75 28.03 1.61
CA GLU A 325 -0.62 28.83 2.09
C GLU A 325 -1.08 30.27 2.33
N PRO A 326 -0.67 30.95 3.42
CA PRO A 326 -1.14 32.31 3.69
C PRO A 326 -0.80 33.27 2.55
N GLY A 327 -1.80 34.02 2.09
CA GLY A 327 -1.71 34.91 0.93
C GLY A 327 -1.84 34.22 -0.44
N ALA A 328 -1.99 32.90 -0.52
CA ALA A 328 -2.31 32.19 -1.76
C ALA A 328 -3.83 32.18 -2.04
N GLU A 329 -4.20 31.74 -3.25
CA GLU A 329 -5.59 31.54 -3.68
C GLU A 329 -5.83 30.08 -4.09
N LEU A 330 -7.00 29.55 -3.77
CA LEU A 330 -7.45 28.21 -4.12
C LEU A 330 -8.69 28.29 -5.01
N MET A 331 -8.61 27.65 -6.19
CA MET A 331 -9.78 27.41 -7.03
C MET A 331 -10.41 26.06 -6.66
N LEU A 332 -11.72 26.05 -6.44
CA LEU A 332 -12.48 24.89 -5.98
C LEU A 332 -13.64 24.61 -6.94
N SER A 333 -13.46 23.59 -7.78
CA SER A 333 -14.46 23.12 -8.75
C SER A 333 -14.84 21.66 -8.48
N PRO A 334 -15.90 21.38 -7.70
CA PRO A 334 -16.27 20.02 -7.33
C PRO A 334 -17.01 19.28 -8.44
N VAL A 335 -16.72 17.99 -8.58
CA VAL A 335 -17.34 17.04 -9.51
C VAL A 335 -17.72 15.77 -8.77
N SER A 336 -18.89 15.19 -9.06
CA SER A 336 -19.32 13.90 -8.52
C SER A 336 -20.12 13.12 -9.57
N PRO A 337 -19.89 11.80 -9.75
CA PRO A 337 -20.71 10.95 -10.60
C PRO A 337 -22.19 11.12 -10.30
N GLY A 338 -23.02 11.25 -11.34
CA GLY A 338 -24.47 11.40 -11.19
C GLY A 338 -24.98 12.75 -10.67
N TYR A 339 -24.14 13.77 -10.44
CA TYR A 339 -24.58 15.07 -9.94
C TYR A 339 -24.04 16.26 -10.73
N ARG A 340 -24.92 17.21 -11.04
CA ARG A 340 -24.59 18.60 -11.43
C ARG A 340 -24.45 19.43 -10.16
N ILE A 341 -23.32 20.11 -9.96
CA ILE A 341 -23.02 20.84 -8.72
C ILE A 341 -23.00 22.35 -8.97
N GLU A 342 -23.67 23.11 -8.10
CA GLU A 342 -23.72 24.58 -8.14
C GLU A 342 -23.24 25.19 -6.81
N PRO A 343 -22.42 26.26 -6.82
CA PRO A 343 -21.74 26.83 -7.99
C PRO A 343 -20.71 25.85 -8.59
N ALA A 344 -20.39 25.98 -9.88
CA ALA A 344 -19.45 25.08 -10.55
C ALA A 344 -17.99 25.32 -10.13
N THR A 345 -17.66 26.55 -9.71
CA THR A 345 -16.33 26.97 -9.26
C THR A 345 -16.45 28.07 -8.20
N VAL A 346 -15.59 28.04 -7.19
CA VAL A 346 -15.37 29.14 -6.24
C VAL A 346 -13.87 29.43 -6.12
N TYR A 347 -13.52 30.69 -5.89
CA TYR A 347 -12.16 31.12 -5.55
C TYR A 347 -12.12 31.56 -4.08
N VAL A 348 -11.11 31.11 -3.32
CA VAL A 348 -10.95 31.40 -1.89
C VAL A 348 -9.51 31.81 -1.61
N SER A 349 -9.29 32.87 -0.84
CA SER A 349 -7.96 33.40 -0.52
C SER A 349 -7.56 33.16 0.94
N GLY A 350 -6.29 32.77 1.15
CA GLY A 350 -5.69 32.52 2.46
C GLY A 350 -5.47 33.83 3.23
N THR A 351 -6.54 34.31 3.86
CA THR A 351 -6.58 35.59 4.60
C THR A 351 -7.01 35.42 6.05
N GLN A 352 -7.40 34.21 6.44
CA GLN A 352 -7.89 33.84 7.78
C GLN A 352 -7.55 32.38 8.06
N ARG A 353 -7.11 32.11 9.30
CA ARG A 353 -6.71 30.79 9.84
C ARG A 353 -7.65 29.64 9.43
N LYS A 354 -8.96 29.92 9.34
CA LYS A 354 -10.01 29.01 8.88
C LYS A 354 -11.05 29.81 8.07
N ALA A 355 -11.21 29.49 6.79
CA ALA A 355 -12.11 30.20 5.86
C ALA A 355 -13.13 29.24 5.23
N PHE A 356 -14.39 29.67 5.19
CA PHE A 356 -15.49 28.90 4.59
C PHE A 356 -15.51 29.11 3.07
N ALA A 357 -15.32 28.03 2.32
CA ALA A 357 -15.27 28.02 0.87
C ALA A 357 -16.66 28.01 0.20
N GLY A 358 -17.68 27.53 0.89
CA GLY A 358 -19.05 27.52 0.38
C GLY A 358 -19.79 26.21 0.56
N ASP A 359 -21.11 26.34 0.40
CA ASP A 359 -22.11 25.29 0.55
C ASP A 359 -22.57 24.85 -0.85
N PHE A 360 -21.79 23.99 -1.50
CA PHE A 360 -22.07 23.47 -2.83
C PHE A 360 -23.33 22.58 -2.81
N LYS A 361 -24.23 22.81 -3.77
CA LYS A 361 -25.50 22.09 -3.89
C LYS A 361 -25.50 21.22 -5.13
N ALA A 362 -25.52 19.91 -4.88
CA ALA A 362 -25.56 18.86 -5.88
C ALA A 362 -27.02 18.53 -6.25
N ARG A 363 -27.37 18.58 -7.53
CA ARG A 363 -28.64 18.09 -8.08
C ARG A 363 -28.36 16.82 -8.90
N PRO A 364 -29.19 15.76 -8.80
CA PRO A 364 -28.97 14.56 -9.60
C PRO A 364 -29.10 14.89 -11.10
N LEU A 365 -28.27 14.25 -11.92
CA LEU A 365 -28.46 14.20 -13.36
C LEU A 365 -29.66 13.30 -13.69
N ARG A 366 -30.27 13.51 -14.86
CA ARG A 366 -31.20 12.54 -15.43
C ARG A 366 -30.43 11.33 -15.94
N ILE A 367 -31.06 10.16 -15.93
CA ILE A 367 -30.43 8.92 -16.41
C ILE A 367 -30.18 8.93 -17.93
N ASP A 368 -30.85 9.81 -18.67
CA ASP A 368 -30.65 10.05 -20.10
C ASP A 368 -29.74 11.26 -20.43
N GLU A 369 -29.17 11.95 -19.42
CA GLU A 369 -28.02 12.83 -19.65
C GLU A 369 -26.78 11.96 -19.96
N ASP A 370 -26.07 12.30 -21.05
CA ASP A 370 -24.85 11.66 -21.55
C ASP A 370 -24.97 10.15 -21.82
N ILE A 371 -26.15 9.70 -22.28
CA ILE A 371 -26.37 8.34 -22.82
C ILE A 371 -26.07 8.32 -24.33
N GLU A 372 -25.12 7.49 -24.74
CA GLU A 372 -24.59 7.45 -26.11
C GLU A 372 -25.27 6.39 -26.98
N ILE A 373 -25.70 5.30 -26.35
CA ILE A 373 -26.53 4.28 -26.99
C ILE A 373 -27.48 3.64 -25.96
N TYR A 374 -28.69 3.33 -26.40
CA TYR A 374 -29.67 2.54 -25.64
C TYR A 374 -30.33 1.52 -26.57
N LEU A 375 -30.11 0.23 -26.31
CA LEU A 375 -30.70 -0.88 -27.06
C LEU A 375 -31.77 -1.55 -26.19
N PRO A 376 -33.06 -1.21 -26.36
CA PRO A 376 -34.15 -1.83 -25.61
C PRO A 376 -34.46 -3.25 -26.08
N PHE A 377 -34.05 -3.63 -27.30
CA PHE A 377 -34.30 -4.94 -27.92
C PHE A 377 -35.78 -5.37 -28.01
N GLU A 378 -36.71 -4.40 -28.03
CA GLU A 378 -38.17 -4.56 -28.18
C GLU A 378 -38.59 -4.95 -29.62
N GLY A 379 -37.94 -5.97 -30.19
CA GLY A 379 -38.20 -6.50 -31.53
C GLY A 379 -37.24 -6.04 -32.64
N ASP A 380 -36.34 -5.10 -32.36
CA ASP A 380 -35.25 -4.72 -33.27
C ASP A 380 -34.02 -4.15 -32.52
N GLU A 381 -32.95 -3.84 -33.26
CA GLU A 381 -31.66 -3.39 -32.73
C GLU A 381 -31.48 -1.86 -32.64
N LYS A 382 -32.55 -1.07 -32.84
CA LYS A 382 -32.40 0.40 -32.95
C LYS A 382 -31.91 1.05 -31.67
N ASP A 383 -31.12 2.10 -31.85
CA ASP A 383 -30.74 3.01 -30.77
C ASP A 383 -31.91 3.90 -30.35
N GLY A 384 -32.44 3.62 -29.16
CA GLY A 384 -33.43 4.41 -28.43
C GLY A 384 -32.85 5.62 -27.69
N SER A 385 -31.55 5.88 -27.77
CA SER A 385 -30.95 7.13 -27.27
C SER A 385 -31.44 8.34 -28.10
N SER A 386 -31.18 9.56 -27.61
CA SER A 386 -31.40 10.79 -28.40
C SER A 386 -30.48 10.94 -29.61
N ASN A 387 -29.41 10.14 -29.70
CA ASN A 387 -28.45 10.21 -30.80
C ASN A 387 -28.92 9.43 -32.05
N HIS A 388 -29.79 8.43 -31.87
CA HIS A 388 -30.31 7.56 -32.93
C HIS A 388 -29.20 6.96 -33.82
N ASN A 389 -28.16 6.42 -33.17
CA ASN A 389 -27.01 5.82 -33.82
C ASN A 389 -27.38 4.65 -34.74
N LEU A 390 -26.66 4.51 -35.86
CA LEU A 390 -26.86 3.41 -36.80
C LEU A 390 -26.24 2.12 -36.26
N THR A 391 -27.10 1.20 -35.84
CA THR A 391 -26.76 -0.17 -35.45
C THR A 391 -27.05 -1.16 -36.58
N VAL A 392 -26.36 -2.30 -36.59
CA VAL A 392 -26.63 -3.40 -37.54
C VAL A 392 -26.56 -4.75 -36.84
N SER A 393 -27.69 -5.44 -36.71
CA SER A 393 -27.73 -6.81 -36.21
C SER A 393 -27.23 -7.83 -37.25
N ARG A 394 -26.66 -8.93 -36.75
CA ARG A 394 -26.30 -10.12 -37.52
C ARG A 394 -26.67 -11.35 -36.70
N ASN A 395 -27.49 -12.24 -37.25
CA ASN A 395 -28.00 -13.48 -36.62
C ASN A 395 -28.73 -13.29 -35.26
N VAL A 396 -29.02 -12.06 -34.82
CA VAL A 396 -29.79 -11.80 -33.58
C VAL A 396 -31.26 -12.16 -33.81
N GLU A 397 -31.85 -12.92 -32.88
CA GLU A 397 -33.28 -13.24 -32.90
C GLU A 397 -33.98 -12.52 -31.73
N PHE A 398 -35.12 -11.86 -31.98
CA PHE A 398 -35.89 -11.21 -30.92
C PHE A 398 -36.99 -12.12 -30.41
N ILE A 399 -36.93 -12.50 -29.14
CA ILE A 399 -37.79 -13.53 -28.54
C ILE A 399 -38.51 -13.04 -27.28
N GLN A 400 -39.69 -13.59 -27.03
CA GLN A 400 -40.50 -13.28 -25.86
C GLN A 400 -39.98 -13.99 -24.60
N ASP A 401 -39.39 -13.24 -23.67
CA ASP A 401 -39.07 -13.68 -22.32
C ASP A 401 -40.30 -13.53 -21.39
N PRO A 402 -40.57 -14.50 -20.49
CA PRO A 402 -41.70 -14.43 -19.56
C PRO A 402 -41.50 -13.48 -18.38
N ILE A 403 -40.30 -12.91 -18.19
CA ILE A 403 -39.99 -11.96 -17.11
C ILE A 403 -39.72 -10.55 -17.67
N ARG A 404 -38.99 -10.44 -18.80
CA ARG A 404 -38.46 -9.15 -19.28
C ARG A 404 -39.10 -8.56 -20.54
N GLY A 405 -40.03 -9.24 -21.21
CA GLY A 405 -40.64 -8.72 -22.45
C GLY A 405 -39.98 -9.31 -23.69
N GLN A 406 -39.89 -8.54 -24.78
CA GLN A 406 -39.04 -8.94 -25.92
C GLN A 406 -37.57 -8.75 -25.54
N VAL A 407 -36.71 -9.71 -25.89
CA VAL A 407 -35.28 -9.67 -25.59
C VAL A 407 -34.46 -10.15 -26.80
N ALA A 408 -33.23 -9.67 -26.91
CA ALA A 408 -32.31 -10.15 -27.94
C ALA A 408 -31.70 -11.50 -27.54
N SER A 409 -31.92 -12.52 -28.35
CA SER A 409 -31.26 -13.82 -28.30
C SER A 409 -30.00 -13.78 -29.19
N LEU A 410 -28.85 -14.01 -28.57
CA LEU A 410 -27.57 -14.06 -29.25
C LEU A 410 -27.03 -15.49 -29.18
N GLU A 411 -27.20 -16.21 -30.29
CA GLU A 411 -26.73 -17.58 -30.55
C GLU A 411 -26.01 -17.61 -31.91
N ASN A 412 -25.32 -18.69 -32.28
CA ASN A 412 -24.76 -18.87 -33.64
C ASN A 412 -23.89 -17.68 -34.16
N GLN A 413 -22.98 -17.17 -33.30
CA GLN A 413 -22.13 -15.99 -33.56
C GLN A 413 -22.91 -14.67 -33.81
N ALA A 414 -24.14 -14.56 -33.30
CA ALA A 414 -24.92 -13.33 -33.36
C ALA A 414 -24.25 -12.15 -32.67
N ARG A 415 -24.45 -10.96 -33.23
CA ARG A 415 -23.91 -9.70 -32.72
C ARG A 415 -24.68 -8.48 -33.22
N VAL A 416 -24.48 -7.34 -32.56
CA VAL A 416 -24.85 -6.02 -33.10
C VAL A 416 -23.57 -5.22 -33.33
N ASP A 417 -23.35 -4.76 -34.57
CA ASP A 417 -22.30 -3.81 -34.91
C ASP A 417 -22.71 -2.41 -34.40
N LEU A 418 -21.83 -1.77 -33.63
CA LEU A 418 -22.02 -0.42 -33.09
C LEU A 418 -21.10 0.61 -33.80
N PRO A 419 -21.32 1.93 -33.58
CA PRO A 419 -20.34 2.96 -33.93
C PRO A 419 -18.96 2.74 -33.29
N THR A 420 -17.98 3.57 -33.67
CA THR A 420 -16.65 3.53 -33.06
C THR A 420 -16.67 4.02 -31.62
N ALA A 421 -15.73 3.53 -30.81
CA ALA A 421 -15.58 3.98 -29.43
C ALA A 421 -15.14 5.46 -29.31
N SER A 422 -14.73 6.09 -30.42
CA SER A 422 -14.53 7.55 -30.52
C SER A 422 -15.85 8.30 -30.72
N GLU A 423 -16.76 7.78 -31.53
CA GLU A 423 -18.09 8.36 -31.79
C GLU A 423 -19.03 8.20 -30.57
N LEU A 424 -18.84 7.14 -29.79
CA LEU A 424 -19.53 6.91 -28.51
C LEU A 424 -18.81 7.56 -27.31
N HIS A 425 -17.89 8.50 -27.56
CA HIS A 425 -17.13 9.26 -26.55
C HIS A 425 -16.50 8.40 -25.42
N MET A 426 -16.08 7.17 -25.69
CA MET A 426 -15.41 6.28 -24.71
C MET A 426 -13.88 6.38 -24.78
N ARG A 427 -13.32 6.80 -25.93
CA ARG A 427 -11.88 6.94 -26.14
C ARG A 427 -11.32 8.07 -25.27
N ASP A 428 -10.33 7.74 -24.44
CA ASP A 428 -9.66 8.66 -23.52
C ASP A 428 -10.65 9.44 -22.63
N HIS A 429 -11.70 8.76 -22.16
CA HIS A 429 -12.83 9.37 -21.46
C HIS A 429 -13.37 8.49 -20.33
N ASP A 430 -14.25 9.06 -19.51
CA ASP A 430 -15.11 8.33 -18.58
C ASP A 430 -16.21 7.59 -19.37
N PHE A 431 -16.62 6.41 -18.89
CA PHE A 431 -17.80 5.73 -19.43
C PHE A 431 -18.44 4.74 -18.45
N THR A 432 -19.71 4.44 -18.66
CA THR A 432 -20.42 3.34 -17.98
C THR A 432 -21.16 2.49 -19.01
N VAL A 433 -21.14 1.17 -18.85
CA VAL A 433 -21.89 0.22 -19.70
C VAL A 433 -22.76 -0.64 -18.80
N GLY A 434 -24.07 -0.65 -19.04
CA GLY A 434 -25.03 -1.47 -18.29
C GLY A 434 -25.82 -2.41 -19.20
N VAL A 435 -26.17 -3.59 -18.71
CA VAL A 435 -27.03 -4.55 -19.43
C VAL A 435 -27.81 -5.43 -18.46
N TRP A 436 -28.94 -5.96 -18.92
CA TRP A 436 -29.55 -7.15 -18.33
C TRP A 436 -29.17 -8.38 -19.14
N LEU A 437 -28.63 -9.41 -18.49
CA LEU A 437 -28.18 -10.63 -19.15
C LEU A 437 -28.71 -11.89 -18.46
N LYS A 438 -28.94 -12.94 -19.26
CA LYS A 438 -29.22 -14.29 -18.78
C LYS A 438 -28.56 -15.30 -19.71
N ILE A 439 -27.64 -16.08 -19.16
CA ILE A 439 -26.98 -17.21 -19.83
C ILE A 439 -27.80 -18.47 -19.48
N PRO A 440 -28.51 -19.13 -20.43
CA PRO A 440 -29.38 -20.27 -20.10
C PRO A 440 -28.61 -21.50 -19.59
N LYS A 441 -27.39 -21.70 -20.09
CA LYS A 441 -26.46 -22.79 -19.75
C LYS A 441 -25.03 -22.33 -20.02
N PHE A 442 -24.08 -22.75 -19.21
CA PHE A 442 -22.65 -22.63 -19.52
C PHE A 442 -22.21 -23.88 -20.31
N LEU A 443 -21.52 -23.69 -21.43
CA LEU A 443 -20.98 -24.77 -22.26
C LEU A 443 -19.61 -25.22 -21.71
N PRO A 444 -19.30 -26.54 -21.65
CA PRO A 444 -18.09 -27.04 -20.97
C PRO A 444 -16.75 -26.53 -21.51
N GLU A 445 -16.66 -26.27 -22.81
CA GLU A 445 -15.43 -25.85 -23.51
C GLU A 445 -15.35 -24.32 -23.73
N LYS A 446 -16.19 -23.55 -23.01
CA LYS A 446 -16.37 -22.12 -23.22
C LYS A 446 -16.18 -21.32 -21.93
N GLU A 447 -14.99 -20.76 -21.79
CA GLU A 447 -14.58 -19.91 -20.67
C GLU A 447 -15.27 -18.54 -20.66
N ASP A 448 -15.29 -17.86 -21.82
CA ASP A 448 -15.73 -16.46 -21.99
C ASP A 448 -17.10 -16.33 -22.66
N TYR A 449 -17.88 -15.34 -22.22
CA TYR A 449 -19.14 -14.89 -22.84
C TYR A 449 -19.10 -13.37 -22.92
N CYS A 450 -18.72 -12.81 -24.07
CA CYS A 450 -18.52 -11.38 -24.25
C CYS A 450 -19.82 -10.61 -24.46
N ILE A 451 -20.07 -9.59 -23.64
CA ILE A 451 -21.22 -8.68 -23.77
C ILE A 451 -20.87 -7.55 -24.72
N LEU A 452 -19.72 -6.90 -24.53
CA LEU A 452 -19.24 -5.80 -25.37
C LEU A 452 -17.74 -5.96 -25.64
N GLY A 453 -17.35 -5.97 -26.91
CA GLY A 453 -15.95 -6.14 -27.33
C GLY A 453 -15.53 -5.14 -28.40
N ALA A 454 -14.28 -4.70 -28.33
CA ALA A 454 -13.64 -3.94 -29.41
C ALA A 454 -13.14 -4.85 -30.54
N LYS A 455 -12.88 -4.24 -31.70
CA LYS A 455 -12.19 -4.88 -32.83
C LYS A 455 -10.69 -5.11 -32.59
N ASN A 456 -10.08 -4.25 -31.77
CA ASN A 456 -8.64 -4.22 -31.54
C ASN A 456 -8.24 -5.14 -30.37
N SER A 457 -6.97 -5.52 -30.30
CA SER A 457 -6.44 -6.44 -29.28
C SER A 457 -5.08 -6.00 -28.73
N THR A 458 -4.73 -4.73 -28.90
CA THR A 458 -3.46 -4.14 -28.44
C THR A 458 -3.62 -3.41 -27.10
N TYR A 459 -2.49 -3.07 -26.46
CA TYR A 459 -2.44 -2.37 -25.17
C TYR A 459 -3.31 -1.10 -25.16
N GLN A 460 -4.16 -0.97 -24.13
CA GLN A 460 -5.20 0.07 -23.98
C GLN A 460 -6.32 0.08 -25.04
N GLN A 461 -6.32 -0.80 -26.05
CA GLN A 461 -7.31 -0.81 -27.15
C GLN A 461 -8.19 -2.07 -27.17
N ALA A 462 -7.89 -3.07 -26.33
CA ALA A 462 -8.59 -4.34 -26.25
C ALA A 462 -9.75 -4.30 -25.23
N LEU A 463 -10.71 -3.37 -25.39
CA LEU A 463 -11.90 -3.32 -24.54
C LEU A 463 -12.67 -4.65 -24.63
N HIS A 464 -12.86 -5.28 -23.47
CA HIS A 464 -13.67 -6.48 -23.34
C HIS A 464 -14.45 -6.45 -22.03
N LEU A 465 -15.78 -6.49 -22.13
CA LEU A 465 -16.72 -6.65 -21.01
C LEU A 465 -17.39 -8.01 -21.18
N LEU A 466 -17.18 -8.93 -20.24
CA LEU A 466 -17.53 -10.35 -20.44
C LEU A 466 -17.85 -11.08 -19.13
N ILE A 467 -18.41 -12.28 -19.23
CA ILE A 467 -18.45 -13.27 -18.15
C ILE A 467 -17.36 -14.32 -18.43
N ARG A 468 -16.33 -14.41 -17.58
CA ARG A 468 -15.24 -15.42 -17.62
C ARG A 468 -15.38 -16.38 -16.47
N ASN A 469 -15.35 -17.69 -16.71
CA ASN A 469 -15.46 -18.72 -15.67
C ASN A 469 -16.65 -18.48 -14.71
N ARG A 470 -17.80 -18.08 -15.29
CA ARG A 470 -19.05 -17.69 -14.60
C ARG A 470 -18.99 -16.42 -13.73
N LYS A 471 -17.96 -15.59 -13.81
CA LYS A 471 -17.85 -14.30 -13.09
C LYS A 471 -17.78 -13.12 -14.07
N PRO A 472 -18.35 -11.94 -13.74
CA PRO A 472 -18.19 -10.75 -14.57
C PRO A 472 -16.75 -10.26 -14.58
N TYR A 473 -16.35 -9.60 -15.66
CA TYR A 473 -14.96 -9.29 -15.98
C TYR A 473 -14.88 -8.02 -16.83
N MET A 474 -13.83 -7.21 -16.67
CA MET A 474 -13.51 -6.12 -17.60
C MET A 474 -12.02 -5.90 -17.76
N GLY A 475 -11.60 -5.51 -18.95
CA GLY A 475 -10.22 -5.10 -19.22
C GLY A 475 -10.07 -4.34 -20.53
N PHE A 476 -8.91 -3.69 -20.69
CA PHE A 476 -8.50 -2.96 -21.88
C PHE A 476 -7.22 -3.52 -22.53
N PHE A 477 -6.47 -4.39 -21.81
CA PHE A 477 -5.43 -5.34 -22.26
C PHE A 477 -4.63 -5.80 -21.03
N ASN A 478 -4.78 -7.06 -20.60
CA ASN A 478 -4.04 -7.67 -19.47
C ASN A 478 -3.99 -6.83 -18.19
N ASN A 479 -4.95 -5.93 -17.98
CA ASN A 479 -5.01 -4.96 -16.89
C ASN A 479 -6.28 -5.18 -16.06
N ASP A 480 -6.75 -6.42 -16.06
CA ASP A 480 -8.17 -6.74 -15.98
C ASP A 480 -8.67 -6.78 -14.52
N LEU A 481 -9.98 -6.63 -14.37
CA LEU A 481 -10.71 -6.70 -13.11
C LEU A 481 -11.69 -7.88 -13.13
N VAL A 482 -11.62 -8.69 -12.07
CA VAL A 482 -12.42 -9.92 -11.92
C VAL A 482 -13.49 -9.71 -10.85
N GLY A 483 -14.73 -10.04 -11.18
CA GLY A 483 -15.86 -10.03 -10.24
C GLY A 483 -15.80 -11.13 -9.18
N ASN A 484 -16.59 -10.94 -8.13
CA ASN A 484 -16.78 -11.90 -7.04
C ASN A 484 -18.03 -12.76 -7.25
N THR A 485 -19.12 -12.19 -7.73
CA THR A 485 -20.40 -12.87 -7.91
C THR A 485 -20.35 -13.92 -9.01
N VAL A 486 -20.76 -15.15 -8.67
CA VAL A 486 -20.92 -16.24 -9.63
C VAL A 486 -22.30 -16.16 -10.27
N ILE A 487 -22.32 -15.98 -11.59
CA ILE A 487 -23.51 -15.99 -12.44
C ILE A 487 -24.05 -17.43 -12.52
N GLU A 488 -25.34 -17.60 -12.25
CA GLU A 488 -26.04 -18.89 -12.30
C GLU A 488 -26.84 -19.06 -13.60
N PRO A 489 -26.85 -20.28 -14.18
CA PRO A 489 -27.55 -20.53 -15.43
C PRO A 489 -29.06 -20.30 -15.28
N GLY A 490 -29.67 -19.70 -16.30
CA GLY A 490 -31.11 -19.45 -16.39
C GLY A 490 -31.65 -18.29 -15.54
N LYS A 491 -30.81 -17.58 -14.77
CA LYS A 491 -31.20 -16.39 -14.01
C LYS A 491 -30.85 -15.09 -14.75
N TRP A 492 -31.71 -14.09 -14.61
CA TRP A 492 -31.44 -12.71 -15.03
C TRP A 492 -30.56 -12.00 -14.01
N TYR A 493 -29.56 -11.27 -14.51
CA TYR A 493 -28.71 -10.36 -13.72
C TYR A 493 -28.64 -9.02 -14.44
N ASN A 494 -28.71 -7.93 -13.68
CA ASN A 494 -28.23 -6.63 -14.14
C ASN A 494 -26.72 -6.58 -13.86
N VAL A 495 -25.91 -6.28 -14.87
CA VAL A 495 -24.45 -6.14 -14.73
C VAL A 495 -24.06 -4.79 -15.31
N VAL A 496 -23.26 -4.03 -14.55
CA VAL A 496 -22.77 -2.71 -14.94
C VAL A 496 -21.26 -2.65 -14.76
N TRP A 497 -20.57 -2.15 -15.78
CA TRP A 497 -19.15 -1.88 -15.78
C TRP A 497 -18.92 -0.37 -15.89
N ARG A 498 -18.07 0.17 -15.03
CA ARG A 498 -17.80 1.61 -14.94
C ARG A 498 -16.31 1.88 -15.07
N TYR A 499 -15.94 2.88 -15.87
CA TYR A 499 -14.60 3.41 -15.95
C TYR A 499 -14.59 4.91 -15.65
N ASN A 500 -13.70 5.34 -14.76
CA ASN A 500 -13.44 6.74 -14.43
C ASN A 500 -11.95 7.01 -14.68
N LYS A 501 -11.68 7.79 -15.73
CA LYS A 501 -10.35 8.19 -16.19
C LYS A 501 -9.59 8.97 -15.13
N ARG A 502 -10.28 9.79 -14.32
CA ARG A 502 -9.64 10.74 -13.38
C ARG A 502 -8.82 10.05 -12.29
N ASN A 503 -9.26 8.87 -11.82
CA ASN A 503 -8.58 8.04 -10.82
C ASN A 503 -8.19 6.65 -11.35
N GLY A 504 -8.34 6.41 -12.66
CA GLY A 504 -8.14 5.09 -13.27
C GLY A 504 -9.02 4.00 -12.66
N GLU A 505 -10.20 4.33 -12.14
CA GLU A 505 -11.09 3.36 -11.51
C GLU A 505 -11.78 2.51 -12.58
N GLN A 506 -11.62 1.19 -12.46
CA GLN A 506 -12.50 0.20 -13.05
C GLN A 506 -13.39 -0.36 -11.93
N ALA A 507 -14.70 -0.44 -12.15
CA ALA A 507 -15.65 -1.00 -11.19
C ALA A 507 -16.68 -1.92 -11.89
N ILE A 508 -17.01 -3.03 -11.22
CA ILE A 508 -18.04 -3.99 -11.65
C ILE A 508 -19.15 -3.97 -10.60
N PHE A 509 -20.40 -3.88 -11.05
CA PHE A 509 -21.59 -3.99 -10.23
C PHE A 509 -22.48 -5.14 -10.71
N VAL A 510 -23.10 -5.87 -9.79
CA VAL A 510 -24.10 -6.91 -10.07
C VAL A 510 -25.36 -6.66 -9.25
N ASN A 511 -26.50 -6.60 -9.92
CA ASN A 511 -27.81 -6.30 -9.34
C ASN A 511 -27.79 -5.03 -8.45
N GLY A 512 -27.11 -3.98 -8.91
CA GLY A 512 -27.03 -2.68 -8.24
C GLY A 512 -26.01 -2.59 -7.10
N LYS A 513 -25.24 -3.65 -6.84
CA LYS A 513 -24.23 -3.70 -5.76
C LYS A 513 -22.84 -3.80 -6.35
N LEU A 514 -21.89 -3.07 -5.75
CA LEU A 514 -20.47 -3.15 -6.10
C LEU A 514 -19.96 -4.58 -5.84
N ASP A 515 -19.38 -5.19 -6.88
CA ASP A 515 -18.91 -6.58 -6.88
C ASP A 515 -17.37 -6.66 -6.92
N ALA A 516 -16.71 -5.72 -7.61
CA ALA A 516 -15.25 -5.55 -7.62
C ALA A 516 -14.85 -4.12 -8.01
N ILE A 517 -13.65 -3.69 -7.58
CA ILE A 517 -13.03 -2.42 -8.00
C ILE A 517 -11.51 -2.59 -8.22
N SER A 518 -10.91 -1.72 -9.01
CA SER A 518 -9.46 -1.45 -9.01
C SER A 518 -9.20 -0.01 -9.46
N PHE A 519 -8.08 0.58 -9.02
CA PHE A 519 -7.69 1.97 -9.33
C PHE A 519 -6.42 2.01 -10.20
N ASP A 520 -5.99 3.22 -10.57
CA ASP A 520 -4.73 3.48 -11.31
C ASP A 520 -4.63 2.75 -12.66
N ARG A 521 -5.78 2.37 -13.25
CA ARG A 521 -5.84 1.68 -14.55
C ARG A 521 -5.70 2.68 -15.69
N PRO A 522 -4.83 2.40 -16.68
CA PRO A 522 -4.59 3.31 -17.80
C PRO A 522 -5.85 3.49 -18.66
N ALA A 523 -6.00 4.69 -19.23
CA ALA A 523 -7.15 5.06 -20.05
C ALA A 523 -7.38 4.10 -21.23
N TYR A 524 -8.63 3.88 -21.60
CA TYR A 524 -8.95 3.17 -22.84
C TYR A 524 -8.68 4.07 -24.06
N LEU A 525 -7.82 3.61 -24.96
CA LEU A 525 -7.33 4.34 -26.14
C LEU A 525 -7.66 3.63 -27.46
N GLY A 526 -8.67 2.75 -27.49
CA GLY A 526 -9.19 2.20 -28.75
C GLY A 526 -10.07 3.20 -29.50
N SER A 527 -10.08 3.14 -30.83
CA SER A 527 -10.90 4.00 -31.72
C SER A 527 -11.64 3.22 -32.81
N ASP A 528 -11.65 1.89 -32.75
CA ASP A 528 -12.38 1.02 -33.66
C ASP A 528 -13.87 0.90 -33.27
N SER A 529 -14.66 0.28 -34.17
CA SER A 529 -16.02 -0.20 -33.90
C SER A 529 -16.09 -1.12 -32.67
N LEU A 530 -17.17 -1.00 -31.92
CA LEU A 530 -17.55 -1.93 -30.86
C LEU A 530 -18.61 -2.91 -31.35
N TYR A 531 -18.74 -4.05 -30.66
CA TYR A 531 -19.72 -5.09 -30.98
C TYR A 531 -20.41 -5.59 -29.71
N VAL A 532 -21.74 -5.63 -29.73
CA VAL A 532 -22.51 -6.37 -28.72
C VAL A 532 -22.44 -7.86 -29.06
N GLY A 533 -22.08 -8.69 -28.09
CA GLY A 533 -22.08 -10.15 -28.21
C GLY A 533 -20.85 -10.77 -28.89
N PHE A 534 -19.85 -9.98 -29.29
CA PHE A 534 -18.72 -10.44 -30.09
C PHE A 534 -17.43 -9.75 -29.69
N VAL A 535 -16.30 -10.46 -29.78
CA VAL A 535 -14.96 -9.87 -29.63
C VAL A 535 -13.98 -10.44 -30.66
N ASN A 536 -13.22 -9.55 -31.30
CA ASN A 536 -12.50 -9.90 -32.53
C ASN A 536 -11.26 -10.79 -32.31
N PHE A 537 -10.66 -10.77 -31.11
CA PHE A 537 -9.49 -11.60 -30.79
C PHE A 537 -9.82 -13.07 -30.49
N SER A 538 -11.09 -13.41 -30.24
CA SER A 538 -11.50 -14.78 -29.89
C SER A 538 -12.95 -15.05 -30.29
N GLN A 539 -13.13 -15.76 -31.42
CA GLN A 539 -14.47 -16.16 -31.88
C GLN A 539 -15.15 -17.18 -30.95
N SER A 540 -14.39 -17.90 -30.13
CA SER A 540 -14.95 -18.77 -29.08
C SER A 540 -15.49 -17.97 -27.89
N SER A 541 -15.13 -16.69 -27.73
CA SER A 541 -15.56 -15.82 -26.62
C SER A 541 -16.90 -15.08 -26.85
N ASN A 542 -17.56 -15.22 -28.01
CA ASN A 542 -18.85 -14.57 -28.32
C ASN A 542 -19.97 -14.88 -27.29
N PHE A 543 -21.02 -14.05 -27.18
CA PHE A 543 -22.13 -14.35 -26.27
C PHE A 543 -22.92 -15.59 -26.70
N VAL A 544 -23.54 -16.24 -25.72
CA VAL A 544 -24.48 -17.36 -25.87
C VAL A 544 -25.54 -17.19 -24.79
N GLY A 545 -26.73 -16.74 -25.17
CA GLY A 545 -27.84 -16.45 -24.26
C GLY A 545 -28.66 -15.24 -24.68
N VAL A 546 -29.39 -14.63 -23.73
CA VAL A 546 -30.22 -13.44 -23.99
C VAL A 546 -29.70 -12.19 -23.29
N LEU A 547 -29.85 -11.05 -23.97
CA LEU A 547 -29.55 -9.70 -23.51
C LEU A 547 -30.79 -8.82 -23.60
N ASP A 548 -30.90 -7.85 -22.70
CA ASP A 548 -31.96 -6.86 -22.64
C ASP A 548 -31.42 -5.52 -22.12
N ASN A 549 -32.02 -4.40 -22.55
CA ASN A 549 -31.76 -3.04 -22.07
C ASN A 549 -30.25 -2.72 -21.94
N LEU A 550 -29.50 -2.86 -23.04
CA LEU A 550 -28.07 -2.49 -23.07
C LEU A 550 -27.91 -0.99 -23.24
N CYS A 551 -27.10 -0.37 -22.38
CA CYS A 551 -26.85 1.08 -22.39
C CYS A 551 -25.34 1.36 -22.33
N ILE A 552 -24.90 2.40 -23.03
CA ILE A 552 -23.56 3.00 -22.86
C ILE A 552 -23.75 4.49 -22.56
N TRP A 553 -23.10 4.97 -21.51
CA TRP A 553 -22.99 6.38 -21.15
C TRP A 553 -21.55 6.84 -21.29
N SER A 554 -21.33 8.07 -21.76
CA SER A 554 -20.02 8.75 -21.79
C SER A 554 -19.68 9.43 -20.45
N ARG A 555 -20.34 9.03 -19.36
CA ARG A 555 -20.11 9.53 -18.01
C ARG A 555 -20.03 8.41 -16.96
N VAL A 556 -19.47 8.75 -15.81
CA VAL A 556 -19.47 7.93 -14.60
C VAL A 556 -20.88 7.96 -13.98
N LEU A 557 -21.58 6.82 -13.92
CA LEU A 557 -22.82 6.71 -13.13
C LEU A 557 -22.52 6.56 -11.63
N SER A 558 -23.34 7.19 -10.80
CA SER A 558 -23.33 7.02 -9.35
C SER A 558 -23.88 5.66 -8.92
N ASP A 559 -23.44 5.20 -7.74
CA ASP A 559 -23.95 3.97 -7.13
C ASP A 559 -25.47 4.02 -6.90
N LYS A 560 -26.04 5.22 -6.64
CA LYS A 560 -27.50 5.43 -6.53
C LYS A 560 -28.21 5.27 -7.88
N GLU A 561 -27.64 5.72 -9.00
CA GLU A 561 -28.20 5.48 -10.34
C GLU A 561 -28.11 4.00 -10.75
N ILE A 562 -26.96 3.36 -10.49
CA ILE A 562 -26.74 1.94 -10.81
C ILE A 562 -27.70 1.04 -10.02
N LEU A 563 -27.97 1.36 -8.75
CA LEU A 563 -29.00 0.72 -7.95
C LEU A 563 -30.42 1.04 -8.43
N GLY A 564 -30.66 2.25 -8.96
CA GLY A 564 -31.93 2.62 -9.59
C GLY A 564 -32.24 1.80 -10.85
N LEU A 565 -31.24 1.63 -11.72
CA LEU A 565 -31.32 0.80 -12.93
C LEU A 565 -31.60 -0.67 -12.59
N SER A 566 -30.88 -1.24 -11.61
CA SER A 566 -31.03 -2.66 -11.24
C SER A 566 -32.37 -2.99 -10.60
N ASN A 567 -33.00 -2.02 -9.94
CA ASN A 567 -34.35 -2.15 -9.36
C ASN A 567 -35.47 -1.68 -10.32
N GLN A 568 -35.13 -1.28 -11.56
CA GLN A 568 -36.07 -0.75 -12.55
C GLN A 568 -36.88 0.47 -12.04
N LEU A 569 -36.25 1.30 -11.20
CA LEU A 569 -36.82 2.52 -10.61
C LEU A 569 -36.55 3.78 -11.47
N LEU A 570 -35.71 3.65 -12.49
CA LEU A 570 -35.40 4.70 -13.45
C LEU A 570 -35.95 4.28 -14.81
N ASP A 571 -36.74 5.17 -15.43
CA ASP A 571 -37.26 4.96 -16.78
C ASP A 571 -36.21 5.38 -17.83
N LEU A 572 -36.01 4.52 -18.82
CA LEU A 572 -35.11 4.74 -19.96
C LEU A 572 -35.87 5.14 -21.23
N HIS A 573 -37.22 5.22 -21.20
CA HIS A 573 -37.98 5.80 -22.30
C HIS A 573 -37.69 7.31 -22.42
N ILE A 574 -36.76 7.65 -23.30
CA ILE A 574 -36.46 9.05 -23.66
C ILE A 574 -37.66 9.65 -24.39
N SER A 575 -38.56 10.25 -23.62
CA SER A 575 -39.74 10.90 -24.16
C SER A 575 -39.33 12.15 -24.92
N ASN A 576 -39.31 12.08 -26.25
CA ASN A 576 -39.21 13.23 -27.17
C ASN A 576 -40.49 14.11 -27.15
N ALA A 577 -40.98 14.39 -25.95
CA ALA A 577 -42.10 15.27 -25.66
C ALA A 577 -41.65 16.73 -25.74
N ILE A 578 -41.47 17.22 -26.97
CA ILE A 578 -41.28 18.65 -27.26
C ILE A 578 -42.40 19.41 -26.55
N THR A 579 -42.05 20.21 -25.54
CA THR A 579 -43.08 20.94 -24.80
C THR A 579 -43.58 22.10 -25.67
N TRP A 580 -44.80 22.56 -25.41
CA TRP A 580 -45.37 23.70 -26.13
C TRP A 580 -44.55 24.99 -25.96
N LEU A 581 -43.69 25.07 -24.93
CA LEU A 581 -42.74 26.15 -24.70
C LEU A 581 -41.54 26.09 -25.67
N ASP A 582 -41.04 24.89 -25.97
CA ASP A 582 -39.91 24.69 -26.90
C ASP A 582 -40.29 25.08 -28.32
N VAL A 583 -41.51 24.73 -28.75
CA VAL A 583 -42.10 25.20 -30.03
C VAL A 583 -42.15 26.73 -30.07
N LEU A 584 -42.54 27.36 -28.96
CA LEU A 584 -42.61 28.82 -28.83
C LEU A 584 -41.22 29.47 -28.93
N GLY A 585 -40.21 28.87 -28.30
CA GLY A 585 -38.81 29.28 -28.40
C GLY A 585 -38.28 29.18 -29.83
N VAL A 586 -38.51 28.05 -30.51
CA VAL A 586 -38.10 27.85 -31.91
C VAL A 586 -38.78 28.85 -32.84
N VAL A 587 -40.08 29.14 -32.66
CA VAL A 587 -40.79 30.16 -33.46
C VAL A 587 -40.18 31.56 -33.27
N LEU A 588 -39.83 31.94 -32.03
CA LEU A 588 -39.18 33.22 -31.75
C LEU A 588 -37.76 33.30 -32.34
N ILE A 589 -37.00 32.21 -32.28
CA ILE A 589 -35.66 32.11 -32.90
C ILE A 589 -35.77 32.20 -34.43
N LEU A 590 -36.74 31.53 -35.06
CA LEU A 590 -36.97 31.62 -36.51
C LEU A 590 -37.38 33.03 -36.95
N MET A 591 -38.17 33.75 -36.15
CA MET A 591 -38.51 35.17 -36.38
C MET A 591 -37.26 36.08 -36.31
N ALA A 592 -36.37 35.83 -35.34
CA ALA A 592 -35.10 36.55 -35.22
C ALA A 592 -34.15 36.22 -36.40
N LEU A 593 -34.02 34.94 -36.77
CA LEU A 593 -33.21 34.49 -37.89
C LEU A 593 -33.71 35.00 -39.24
N ALA A 594 -35.04 35.08 -39.46
CA ALA A 594 -35.62 35.70 -40.65
C ALA A 594 -35.28 37.20 -40.73
N SER A 595 -35.30 37.90 -39.59
CA SER A 595 -34.90 39.31 -39.48
C SER A 595 -33.40 39.51 -39.77
N ILE A 596 -32.55 38.60 -39.29
CA ILE A 596 -31.09 38.60 -39.56
C ILE A 596 -30.80 38.24 -41.03
N ALA A 597 -31.52 37.29 -41.62
CA ALA A 597 -31.37 36.89 -43.02
C ALA A 597 -31.77 38.02 -43.98
N TYR A 598 -32.84 38.77 -43.66
CA TYR A 598 -33.24 39.97 -44.40
C TYR A 598 -32.14 41.05 -44.43
N LEU A 599 -31.40 41.22 -43.32
CA LEU A 599 -30.24 42.11 -43.24
C LEU A 599 -29.00 41.53 -43.98
N GLY A 600 -28.76 40.22 -43.85
CA GLY A 600 -27.63 39.51 -44.46
C GLY A 600 -27.68 39.42 -45.99
N TYR A 601 -28.88 39.29 -46.58
CA TYR A 601 -29.09 39.24 -48.03
C TYR A 601 -28.52 40.48 -48.76
N ARG A 602 -28.31 41.59 -48.04
CA ARG A 602 -27.77 42.85 -48.59
C ARG A 602 -26.25 42.86 -48.81
N LYS A 603 -25.49 41.81 -48.45
CA LYS A 603 -24.04 41.70 -48.69
C LYS A 603 -23.58 40.30 -49.10
N VAL A 604 -23.67 39.97 -50.40
CA VAL A 604 -23.04 38.76 -51.00
C VAL A 604 -22.28 39.08 -52.29
N LYS A 605 -20.97 38.79 -52.30
CA LYS A 605 -19.98 38.61 -53.41
C LYS A 605 -18.58 38.63 -52.73
N LYS A 606 -17.61 37.73 -52.95
CA LYS A 606 -17.48 36.54 -53.81
C LYS A 606 -16.36 35.62 -53.24
N LYS A 607 -16.43 34.29 -53.48
CA LYS A 607 -15.28 33.32 -53.53
C LYS A 607 -14.73 33.27 -55.00
N PRO A 608 -13.70 32.48 -55.45
CA PRO A 608 -12.95 31.35 -54.79
C PRO A 608 -11.41 31.22 -55.10
N ARG A 609 -10.73 30.21 -54.48
CA ARG A 609 -9.61 29.32 -55.02
C ARG A 609 -8.26 29.98 -55.46
N GLN A 610 -7.10 29.31 -55.64
CA GLN A 610 -6.62 27.90 -55.53
C GLN A 610 -5.07 27.82 -55.31
N ASP A 611 -4.58 26.69 -54.76
CA ASP A 611 -3.31 25.90 -54.96
C ASP A 611 -1.85 26.45 -54.96
N GLU A 612 -1.03 25.77 -54.13
CA GLU A 612 0.32 25.11 -54.32
C GLU A 612 1.66 25.83 -54.67
N THR A 613 2.75 25.13 -54.26
CA THR A 613 4.19 25.13 -54.67
C THR A 613 5.29 25.85 -53.82
N ASP A 614 6.49 25.23 -53.80
CA ASP A 614 7.60 25.37 -52.84
C ASP A 614 8.69 26.44 -53.16
N ALA A 615 9.56 26.76 -52.18
CA ALA A 615 11.01 26.37 -52.17
C ALA A 615 11.94 27.25 -51.28
N GLY A 616 12.97 26.62 -50.67
CA GLY A 616 14.14 27.26 -50.00
C GLY A 616 14.11 27.13 -48.46
N MET A 617 14.96 26.34 -47.75
CA MET A 617 16.44 26.25 -47.69
C MET A 617 17.09 27.49 -47.04
N VAL A 618 18.07 27.41 -46.11
CA VAL A 618 18.88 26.28 -45.54
C VAL A 618 18.82 26.35 -43.97
N ALA A 619 19.56 25.65 -43.09
CA ALA A 619 20.85 24.91 -43.13
C ALA A 619 20.97 23.81 -42.04
N GLU A 620 22.03 22.98 -42.15
CA GLU A 620 23.07 22.55 -41.17
C GLU A 620 22.74 22.47 -39.65
N GLU A 621 23.23 21.55 -38.81
CA GLU A 621 24.04 20.30 -38.77
C GLU A 621 24.09 19.92 -37.25
N GLY A 622 24.49 18.75 -36.72
CA GLY A 622 24.99 17.48 -37.22
C GLY A 622 25.08 16.45 -36.05
N ILE A 623 25.40 15.18 -36.32
CA ILE A 623 25.50 14.05 -35.36
C ILE A 623 26.91 14.04 -34.66
N GLU A 624 27.33 13.21 -33.69
CA GLU A 624 27.08 11.78 -33.39
C GLU A 624 27.47 11.38 -31.93
N GLU A 625 27.64 10.08 -31.64
CA GLU A 625 27.79 9.44 -30.30
C GLU A 625 29.25 9.23 -29.81
N GLY A 626 29.45 8.76 -28.57
CA GLY A 626 30.49 7.75 -28.28
C GLY A 626 31.34 7.83 -27.00
N ILE A 627 31.13 6.86 -26.07
CA ILE A 627 32.10 6.01 -25.31
C ILE A 627 33.35 6.63 -24.62
N GLU A 628 33.62 6.27 -23.35
CA GLU A 628 34.99 6.21 -22.77
C GLU A 628 35.15 5.18 -21.61
N GLU A 629 36.36 5.02 -21.02
CA GLU A 629 36.89 3.73 -20.49
C GLU A 629 37.46 3.78 -19.00
N PRO A 630 38.48 3.03 -18.46
CA PRO A 630 38.40 2.50 -17.06
C PRO A 630 39.65 2.69 -16.11
N ASP A 631 39.63 1.96 -14.95
CA ASP A 631 40.76 1.28 -14.23
C ASP A 631 41.27 1.78 -12.82
N ARG A 632 41.59 0.79 -11.95
CA ARG A 632 42.50 0.69 -10.75
C ARG A 632 42.56 1.77 -9.62
N SER A 633 43.02 1.51 -8.38
CA SER A 633 43.56 0.33 -7.64
C SER A 633 43.44 0.52 -6.10
N SER A 634 43.85 -0.46 -5.26
CA SER A 634 43.79 -0.41 -3.77
C SER A 634 44.93 -1.20 -3.07
N ARG A 635 45.13 -1.04 -1.74
CA ARG A 635 46.19 -1.72 -0.97
C ARG A 635 45.94 -1.89 0.56
N GLU A 636 46.39 -3.05 1.07
CA GLU A 636 46.91 -3.37 2.42
C GLU A 636 45.95 -3.51 3.65
N MET A 637 46.40 -4.31 4.63
CA MET A 637 45.72 -4.92 5.82
C MET A 637 46.61 -4.72 7.09
N PRO A 638 46.54 -5.45 8.25
CA PRO A 638 45.58 -6.45 8.81
C PRO A 638 45.25 -6.25 10.34
N GLU A 639 44.51 -7.18 10.99
CA GLU A 639 44.82 -7.74 12.35
C GLU A 639 43.93 -8.97 12.73
N GLU A 640 44.02 -9.46 13.98
CA GLU A 640 43.78 -10.86 14.45
C GLU A 640 42.37 -11.20 15.03
N ILE A 641 42.15 -12.46 15.43
CA ILE A 641 40.93 -12.98 16.12
C ILE A 641 41.29 -13.90 17.31
N GLU A 642 40.54 -13.81 18.42
CA GLU A 642 40.55 -14.75 19.58
C GLU A 642 39.35 -15.73 19.58
N GLU A 643 39.44 -16.81 20.37
CA GLU A 643 38.46 -17.93 20.43
C GLU A 643 37.16 -17.63 21.23
N VAL A 644 36.09 -18.41 21.00
CA VAL A 644 34.75 -18.20 21.58
C VAL A 644 34.16 -19.49 22.21
N PRO A 645 33.56 -19.45 23.42
CA PRO A 645 33.04 -20.63 24.15
C PRO A 645 31.60 -21.06 23.80
N ALA A 646 31.11 -22.12 24.48
CA ALA A 646 29.86 -22.83 24.21
C ALA A 646 28.56 -22.03 24.48
N ARG A 647 27.50 -22.33 23.71
CA ARG A 647 26.26 -21.52 23.59
C ARG A 647 25.06 -22.07 24.38
N ARG A 648 24.24 -21.14 24.88
CA ARG A 648 22.84 -21.30 25.36
C ARG A 648 21.92 -20.46 24.48
N ASN A 649 20.59 -20.46 24.70
CA ASN A 649 19.62 -19.65 23.92
C ASN A 649 19.87 -19.75 22.40
N TYR A 650 20.00 -20.98 21.90
CA TYR A 650 20.54 -21.26 20.58
C TYR A 650 19.47 -21.86 19.66
N ILE A 651 19.24 -21.22 18.52
CA ILE A 651 18.30 -21.63 17.48
C ILE A 651 19.10 -21.94 16.22
N ARG A 652 18.92 -23.16 15.68
CA ARG A 652 19.52 -23.63 14.43
C ARG A 652 18.47 -23.89 13.35
N LEU A 653 18.71 -23.33 12.17
CA LEU A 653 17.90 -23.42 10.96
C LEU A 653 18.72 -23.83 9.73
N PHE A 654 20.06 -23.79 9.78
CA PHE A 654 20.93 -24.49 8.83
C PHE A 654 21.13 -25.96 9.26
N GLY A 655 20.83 -26.89 8.36
CA GLY A 655 20.76 -28.31 8.68
C GLY A 655 19.52 -28.69 9.50
N GLU A 656 19.63 -29.73 10.33
CA GLU A 656 18.51 -30.18 11.16
C GLU A 656 18.08 -29.08 12.15
N PHE A 657 16.81 -28.69 12.11
CA PHE A 657 16.23 -27.71 13.04
C PHE A 657 16.45 -28.15 14.49
N TYR A 658 16.98 -27.25 15.32
CA TYR A 658 17.39 -27.56 16.69
C TYR A 658 17.31 -26.32 17.58
N VAL A 659 16.85 -26.47 18.82
CA VAL A 659 16.64 -25.35 19.75
C VAL A 659 17.09 -25.71 21.17
N LEU A 660 17.97 -24.89 21.74
CA LEU A 660 18.34 -24.90 23.16
C LEU A 660 17.65 -23.77 23.93
N ASP A 661 17.16 -24.08 25.13
CA ASP A 661 16.63 -23.08 26.07
C ASP A 661 17.72 -22.33 26.86
N ARG A 662 17.28 -21.46 27.79
CA ARG A 662 18.15 -20.63 28.65
C ARG A 662 19.13 -21.41 29.53
N ASP A 663 18.76 -22.63 29.90
CA ASP A 663 19.58 -23.52 30.72
C ASP A 663 20.50 -24.40 29.85
N GLY A 664 20.26 -24.46 28.54
CA GLY A 664 20.99 -25.28 27.57
C GLY A 664 20.35 -26.65 27.30
N ASN A 665 19.08 -26.86 27.63
CA ASN A 665 18.37 -28.10 27.31
C ASN A 665 17.83 -28.08 25.87
N ASP A 666 17.86 -29.23 25.19
CA ASP A 666 17.16 -29.43 23.91
C ASP A 666 15.63 -29.36 24.12
N ILE A 667 14.99 -28.39 23.46
CA ILE A 667 13.53 -28.20 23.43
C ILE A 667 12.92 -28.40 22.03
N THR A 668 13.71 -28.87 21.06
CA THR A 668 13.32 -29.04 19.65
C THR A 668 12.02 -29.83 19.49
N SER A 669 11.86 -30.89 20.29
CA SER A 669 10.69 -31.78 20.27
C SER A 669 9.35 -31.10 20.63
N LEU A 670 9.37 -29.92 21.27
CA LEU A 670 8.16 -29.16 21.56
C LEU A 670 7.58 -28.48 20.31
N PHE A 671 8.43 -28.15 19.34
CA PHE A 671 8.03 -27.57 18.05
C PHE A 671 7.46 -28.66 17.13
N THR A 672 6.25 -29.12 17.45
CA THR A 672 5.46 -29.98 16.53
C THR A 672 5.41 -29.35 15.13
N PRO A 673 5.30 -30.12 14.02
CA PRO A 673 5.55 -29.59 12.66
C PRO A 673 4.79 -28.30 12.32
N LYS A 674 3.53 -28.17 12.77
CA LYS A 674 2.72 -26.96 12.53
C LYS A 674 3.10 -25.76 13.42
N LEU A 675 3.73 -26.00 14.57
CA LEU A 675 4.35 -24.95 15.41
C LEU A 675 5.76 -24.57 14.91
N LYS A 676 6.54 -25.52 14.38
CA LYS A 676 7.79 -25.23 13.64
C LYS A 676 7.51 -24.34 12.43
N GLN A 677 6.54 -24.71 11.61
CA GLN A 677 6.11 -23.91 10.45
C GLN A 677 5.62 -22.51 10.86
N LEU A 678 4.81 -22.42 11.92
CA LEU A 678 4.30 -21.16 12.47
C LEU A 678 5.44 -20.25 12.98
N PHE A 679 6.44 -20.81 13.65
CA PHE A 679 7.63 -20.11 14.11
C PHE A 679 8.46 -19.57 12.93
N ILE A 680 8.81 -20.43 11.96
CA ILE A 680 9.60 -20.06 10.79
C ILE A 680 8.91 -18.95 10.00
N LEU A 681 7.60 -19.06 9.74
CA LEU A 681 6.87 -18.07 8.96
C LEU A 681 6.83 -16.69 9.62
N ILE A 682 6.58 -16.61 10.93
CA ILE A 682 6.61 -15.32 11.65
C ILE A 682 8.04 -14.77 11.67
N MET A 683 9.05 -15.61 11.89
CA MET A 683 10.47 -15.23 11.90
C MET A 683 10.91 -14.62 10.56
N LEU A 684 10.61 -15.27 9.43
CA LEU A 684 10.95 -14.79 8.08
C LEU A 684 10.34 -13.42 7.76
N HIS A 685 9.06 -13.24 8.08
CA HIS A 685 8.38 -11.95 7.88
C HIS A 685 8.79 -10.87 8.90
N SER A 686 9.42 -11.25 10.02
CA SER A 686 9.99 -10.30 10.98
C SER A 686 11.41 -9.87 10.59
N SER A 687 12.19 -10.74 9.94
CA SER A 687 13.58 -10.46 9.55
C SER A 687 13.74 -9.77 8.19
N ARG A 688 12.74 -9.90 7.30
CA ARG A 688 12.61 -9.18 6.02
C ARG A 688 11.72 -7.95 6.20
N GLY A 689 12.33 -6.77 6.28
CA GLY A 689 11.65 -5.47 6.41
C GLY A 689 11.25 -5.07 7.84
N GLY A 690 11.16 -6.00 8.80
CA GLY A 690 10.81 -5.66 10.20
C GLY A 690 9.31 -5.57 10.48
N PHE A 691 8.45 -5.79 9.47
CA PHE A 691 7.01 -5.51 9.55
C PHE A 691 6.14 -6.71 9.99
N GLY A 692 6.70 -7.91 10.10
CA GLY A 692 5.94 -9.11 10.47
C GLY A 692 4.87 -9.51 9.45
N ILE A 693 3.99 -10.42 9.86
CA ILE A 693 2.98 -11.04 8.99
C ILE A 693 1.55 -10.78 9.48
N SER A 694 0.66 -10.38 8.57
CA SER A 694 -0.74 -10.09 8.90
C SER A 694 -1.47 -11.33 9.45
N SER A 695 -2.49 -11.12 10.30
CA SER A 695 -3.40 -12.19 10.70
C SER A 695 -4.00 -12.96 9.52
N LYS A 696 -4.23 -12.31 8.38
CA LYS A 696 -4.84 -12.95 7.20
C LYS A 696 -3.83 -13.85 6.51
N ASP A 697 -2.65 -13.34 6.20
CA ASP A 697 -1.60 -14.08 5.48
C ASP A 697 -1.05 -15.23 6.31
N LEU A 698 -0.83 -15.01 7.61
CA LEU A 698 -0.48 -16.09 8.54
C LEU A 698 -1.54 -17.20 8.55
N THR A 699 -2.81 -16.84 8.36
CA THR A 699 -3.89 -17.85 8.28
C THR A 699 -3.89 -18.57 6.93
N ARG A 700 -3.73 -17.82 5.83
CA ARG A 700 -3.71 -18.28 4.45
C ARG A 700 -2.54 -19.24 4.19
N MET A 701 -1.34 -18.87 4.59
CA MET A 701 -0.10 -19.64 4.35
C MET A 701 0.03 -20.90 5.21
N ILE A 702 -0.58 -20.94 6.41
CA ILE A 702 -0.52 -22.11 7.30
C ILE A 702 -1.73 -23.05 7.11
N TRP A 703 -2.94 -22.53 6.82
CA TRP A 703 -4.17 -23.34 6.75
C TRP A 703 -4.94 -23.25 5.40
N GLY A 704 -4.40 -22.60 4.38
CA GLY A 704 -4.89 -22.69 2.99
C GLY A 704 -6.29 -22.11 2.75
N ASN A 705 -6.69 -21.08 3.51
CA ASN A 705 -8.03 -20.50 3.42
C ASN A 705 -8.01 -18.96 3.40
N ASP A 706 -8.44 -18.38 2.28
CA ASP A 706 -8.53 -16.93 2.06
C ASP A 706 -9.63 -16.23 2.87
N ASN A 707 -10.65 -16.99 3.32
CA ASN A 707 -11.76 -16.52 4.14
C ASN A 707 -11.83 -17.31 5.48
N PRO A 708 -11.02 -16.94 6.49
CA PRO A 708 -10.90 -17.70 7.73
C PRO A 708 -12.23 -17.83 8.49
N SER A 709 -12.75 -19.06 8.58
CA SER A 709 -13.92 -19.38 9.38
C SER A 709 -13.69 -19.13 10.88
N LYS A 710 -14.76 -19.05 11.69
CA LYS A 710 -14.63 -18.86 13.16
C LYS A 710 -13.74 -19.93 13.81
N SER A 711 -13.81 -21.20 13.37
CA SER A 711 -12.94 -22.26 13.89
C SER A 711 -11.49 -22.12 13.42
N THR A 712 -11.26 -21.66 12.19
CA THR A 712 -9.90 -21.33 11.69
C THR A 712 -9.28 -20.20 12.51
N LYS A 713 -10.05 -19.13 12.81
CA LYS A 713 -9.61 -18.02 13.66
C LYS A 713 -9.27 -18.51 15.10
N SER A 714 -10.06 -19.40 15.70
CA SER A 714 -9.73 -19.98 17.02
C SER A 714 -8.50 -20.90 16.98
N LEU A 715 -8.32 -21.71 15.92
CA LEU A 715 -7.17 -22.60 15.77
C LEU A 715 -5.85 -21.81 15.68
N ARG A 716 -5.84 -20.66 14.99
CA ARG A 716 -4.70 -19.73 14.98
C ARG A 716 -4.36 -19.25 16.39
N SER A 717 -5.33 -18.73 17.14
CA SER A 717 -5.12 -18.22 18.50
C SER A 717 -4.56 -19.28 19.45
N VAL A 718 -5.09 -20.51 19.41
CA VAL A 718 -4.57 -21.65 20.19
C VAL A 718 -3.15 -22.05 19.77
N SER A 719 -2.82 -21.95 18.48
CA SER A 719 -1.48 -22.30 17.98
C SER A 719 -0.43 -21.25 18.37
N ILE A 720 -0.78 -19.95 18.30
CA ILE A 720 0.06 -18.86 18.79
C ILE A 720 0.28 -18.96 20.31
N LEU A 721 -0.76 -19.29 21.09
CA LEU A 721 -0.65 -19.49 22.53
C LEU A 721 0.28 -20.66 22.88
N LYS A 722 0.23 -21.77 22.12
CA LYS A 722 1.16 -22.88 22.27
C LYS A 722 2.59 -22.49 21.91
N LEU A 723 2.79 -21.72 20.84
CA LEU A 723 4.12 -21.25 20.43
C LEU A 723 4.75 -20.34 21.49
N ARG A 724 4.00 -19.36 22.03
CA ARG A 724 4.47 -18.49 23.13
C ARG A 724 4.98 -19.31 24.32
N LYS A 725 4.23 -20.33 24.77
CA LYS A 725 4.62 -21.24 25.86
C LYS A 725 5.86 -22.11 25.62
N ILE A 726 6.31 -22.22 24.37
CA ILE A 726 7.59 -22.88 24.05
C ILE A 726 8.72 -21.85 24.09
N LEU A 727 8.48 -20.67 23.51
CA LEU A 727 9.45 -19.57 23.45
C LEU A 727 9.75 -18.98 24.83
N GLU A 728 8.78 -19.00 25.76
CA GLU A 728 8.94 -18.66 27.19
C GLU A 728 10.10 -19.43 27.88
N ARG A 729 10.54 -20.57 27.35
CA ARG A 729 11.73 -21.29 27.87
C ARG A 729 13.06 -20.68 27.45
N ILE A 730 13.12 -20.11 26.26
CA ILE A 730 14.28 -19.34 25.78
C ILE A 730 14.24 -17.98 26.50
N ASP A 731 15.40 -17.37 26.80
CA ASP A 731 15.37 -15.97 27.22
C ASP A 731 14.86 -15.09 26.08
N THR A 732 13.99 -14.13 26.42
CA THR A 732 13.72 -12.94 25.58
C THR A 732 13.39 -13.16 24.10
N VAL A 733 12.67 -14.25 23.77
CA VAL A 733 12.00 -14.44 22.48
C VAL A 733 10.48 -14.28 22.64
N GLU A 734 9.89 -13.21 22.09
CA GLU A 734 8.45 -12.96 22.16
C GLU A 734 7.79 -12.91 20.77
N VAL A 735 6.63 -13.58 20.63
CA VAL A 735 5.70 -13.36 19.51
C VAL A 735 4.75 -12.23 19.90
N LEU A 736 5.08 -11.02 19.46
CA LEU A 736 4.28 -9.82 19.63
C LEU A 736 3.15 -9.76 18.59
N PHE A 737 2.12 -8.95 18.87
CA PHE A 737 1.00 -8.74 17.97
C PHE A 737 0.61 -7.26 17.99
N ASN A 738 0.91 -6.54 16.91
CA ASN A 738 0.77 -5.10 16.80
C ASN A 738 0.15 -4.74 15.45
N ALA A 739 -0.81 -3.81 15.41
CA ALA A 739 -1.48 -3.38 14.17
C ALA A 739 -2.02 -4.55 13.31
N ASN A 740 -2.52 -5.62 13.94
CA ASN A 740 -2.97 -6.88 13.33
C ASN A 740 -1.87 -7.72 12.62
N ARG A 741 -0.58 -7.45 12.89
CA ARG A 741 0.58 -8.24 12.44
C ARG A 741 1.23 -8.98 13.60
N TYR A 742 1.64 -10.21 13.35
CA TYR A 742 2.49 -11.00 14.25
C TYR A 742 3.96 -10.73 13.93
N ILE A 743 4.74 -10.38 14.95
CA ILE A 743 6.17 -10.09 14.86
C ILE A 743 6.88 -10.97 15.90
N LEU A 744 7.97 -11.63 15.50
CA LEU A 744 8.86 -12.35 16.40
C LEU A 744 10.04 -11.42 16.74
N GLN A 745 10.14 -11.02 18.01
CA GLN A 745 11.30 -10.30 18.54
C GLN A 745 12.21 -11.28 19.29
N LEU A 746 13.53 -11.14 19.08
CA LEU A 746 14.59 -11.82 19.81
C LEU A 746 15.50 -10.74 20.43
N SER A 747 16.16 -11.01 21.56
CA SER A 747 17.23 -10.15 22.08
C SER A 747 18.60 -10.51 21.48
N GLU A 748 19.60 -9.67 21.76
CA GLU A 748 21.00 -9.90 21.37
C GLU A 748 21.59 -11.18 22.01
N ASP A 749 21.08 -11.60 23.17
CA ASP A 749 21.50 -12.82 23.88
C ASP A 749 21.01 -14.14 23.24
N VAL A 750 20.16 -14.07 22.21
CA VAL A 750 19.59 -15.25 21.54
C VAL A 750 20.26 -15.48 20.19
N TYR A 751 21.12 -16.49 20.12
CA TYR A 751 21.81 -16.83 18.88
C TYR A 751 20.87 -17.59 17.94
N CYS A 752 20.48 -16.95 16.83
CA CYS A 752 19.77 -17.59 15.72
C CYS A 752 20.65 -17.57 14.46
N ASP A 753 21.11 -18.74 14.02
CA ASP A 753 22.07 -18.91 12.92
C ASP A 753 21.62 -18.26 11.60
N TYR A 754 20.34 -18.40 11.25
CA TYR A 754 19.72 -17.76 10.09
C TYR A 754 19.76 -16.23 10.14
N LEU A 755 19.48 -15.64 11.32
CA LEU A 755 19.48 -14.19 11.48
C LEU A 755 20.90 -13.61 11.45
N VAL A 756 21.88 -14.33 12.01
CA VAL A 756 23.31 -13.97 11.95
C VAL A 756 23.80 -14.04 10.50
N CYS A 757 23.49 -15.12 9.77
CA CYS A 757 23.81 -15.24 8.33
C CYS A 757 23.20 -14.09 7.51
N LEU A 758 21.93 -13.76 7.77
CA LEU A 758 21.20 -12.69 7.08
C LEU A 758 21.82 -11.30 7.33
N ASP A 759 22.38 -11.03 8.51
CA ASP A 759 23.11 -9.78 8.79
C ASP A 759 24.44 -9.69 8.02
N TRP A 760 25.23 -10.78 7.99
CA TRP A 760 26.47 -10.87 7.22
C TRP A 760 26.25 -10.60 5.71
N LEU A 761 25.13 -11.07 5.16
CA LEU A 761 24.75 -10.90 3.76
C LEU A 761 24.24 -9.49 3.44
N LYS A 762 23.37 -8.90 4.29
CA LYS A 762 22.66 -7.63 4.01
C LYS A 762 23.55 -6.47 3.58
N ASP A 763 24.69 -6.25 4.26
CA ASP A 763 25.63 -5.14 3.96
C ASP A 763 26.90 -5.57 3.20
N LYS A 764 26.92 -6.80 2.66
CA LYS A 764 28.13 -7.47 2.15
C LYS A 764 29.28 -7.36 3.17
N ARG A 765 29.04 -7.82 4.40
CA ARG A 765 30.00 -7.69 5.53
C ARG A 765 31.17 -8.67 5.40
N VAL A 766 30.95 -9.84 4.77
CA VAL A 766 32.00 -10.82 4.46
C VAL A 766 32.98 -10.24 3.44
N ARG A 767 34.16 -9.79 3.91
CA ARG A 767 35.17 -9.05 3.12
C ARG A 767 36.59 -9.57 3.28
N THR A 768 36.89 -10.22 4.41
CA THR A 768 38.21 -10.77 4.76
C THR A 768 38.12 -12.29 4.95
N GLN A 769 39.26 -13.00 4.89
CA GLN A 769 39.31 -14.45 5.14
C GLN A 769 38.68 -14.82 6.50
N PRO A 770 38.95 -14.11 7.61
CA PRO A 770 38.32 -14.41 8.90
C PRO A 770 36.80 -14.19 8.94
N ASP A 771 36.26 -13.16 8.26
CA ASP A 771 34.80 -13.02 8.11
C ASP A 771 34.21 -14.22 7.38
N PHE A 772 34.91 -14.69 6.33
CA PHE A 772 34.49 -15.82 5.52
C PHE A 772 34.51 -17.13 6.30
N GLU A 773 35.52 -17.38 7.13
CA GLU A 773 35.57 -18.56 8.01
C GLU A 773 34.40 -18.58 9.01
N TYR A 774 34.07 -17.43 9.62
CA TYR A 774 32.91 -17.32 10.52
C TYR A 774 31.57 -17.53 9.79
N PHE A 775 31.42 -16.94 8.60
CA PHE A 775 30.26 -17.14 7.74
C PHE A 775 30.14 -18.61 7.27
N TYR A 776 31.26 -19.25 6.96
CA TYR A 776 31.34 -20.64 6.52
C TYR A 776 30.93 -21.62 7.62
N ASP A 777 31.33 -21.40 8.89
CA ASP A 777 30.84 -22.19 10.03
C ASP A 777 29.30 -22.22 10.06
N ILE A 778 28.64 -21.09 9.86
CA ILE A 778 27.17 -21.01 9.90
C ILE A 778 26.53 -21.88 8.82
N ILE A 779 26.90 -21.66 7.54
CA ILE A 779 26.23 -22.31 6.40
C ILE A 779 26.60 -23.79 6.25
N SER A 780 27.79 -24.21 6.67
CA SER A 780 28.27 -25.60 6.55
C SER A 780 27.57 -26.59 7.50
N LYS A 781 26.69 -26.09 8.39
CA LYS A 781 25.77 -26.90 9.20
C LYS A 781 24.71 -27.63 8.37
N GLY A 782 24.47 -27.20 7.12
CA GLY A 782 23.65 -27.90 6.11
C GLY A 782 22.63 -26.99 5.43
N GLU A 783 21.75 -27.57 4.61
CA GLU A 783 20.68 -26.86 3.89
C GLU A 783 19.86 -25.94 4.81
N VAL A 784 19.58 -24.71 4.37
CA VAL A 784 18.73 -23.77 5.13
C VAL A 784 17.27 -24.26 5.12
N PHE A 785 16.69 -24.38 6.32
CA PHE A 785 15.38 -24.99 6.55
C PHE A 785 15.26 -26.43 6.03
N LYS A 786 16.31 -27.23 6.21
CA LYS A 786 16.37 -28.63 5.77
C LYS A 786 15.08 -29.41 6.11
N GLY A 787 14.54 -30.09 5.10
CA GLY A 787 13.34 -30.91 5.21
C GLY A 787 12.01 -30.14 5.24
N GLU A 788 12.01 -28.81 5.18
CA GLU A 788 10.81 -28.00 4.98
C GLU A 788 10.73 -27.50 3.52
N SER A 789 9.55 -27.67 2.89
CA SER A 789 9.23 -27.18 1.55
C SER A 789 7.80 -26.67 1.51
N PHE A 790 7.65 -25.35 1.40
CA PHE A 790 6.37 -24.65 1.22
C PHE A 790 6.58 -23.47 0.29
N ASP A 791 5.64 -23.22 -0.61
CA ASP A 791 5.74 -22.25 -1.72
C ASP A 791 6.13 -20.81 -1.27
N TRP A 792 5.76 -20.44 -0.04
CA TRP A 792 6.11 -19.13 0.55
C TRP A 792 7.54 -19.04 1.11
N MET A 793 8.29 -20.15 1.16
CA MET A 793 9.69 -20.19 1.57
C MET A 793 10.66 -19.98 0.42
N ASP A 794 10.26 -20.26 -0.82
CA ASP A 794 11.17 -20.35 -1.97
C ASP A 794 11.93 -19.03 -2.19
N ASP A 795 11.20 -17.91 -2.15
CA ASP A 795 11.71 -16.53 -2.15
C ASP A 795 12.84 -16.28 -1.11
N PHE A 796 12.74 -16.90 0.07
CA PHE A 796 13.71 -16.77 1.16
C PHE A 796 14.85 -17.78 1.06
N LYS A 797 14.60 -19.00 0.55
CA LYS A 797 15.66 -19.97 0.24
C LYS A 797 16.54 -19.44 -0.89
N SER A 798 15.95 -19.06 -2.03
CA SER A 798 16.68 -18.49 -3.18
C SER A 798 17.51 -17.26 -2.81
N TYR A 799 17.00 -16.35 -1.97
CA TYR A 799 17.80 -15.22 -1.50
C TYR A 799 19.06 -15.66 -0.73
N ILE A 800 18.93 -16.59 0.22
CA ILE A 800 20.08 -17.10 0.98
C ILE A 800 21.03 -17.88 0.09
N CYS A 801 20.53 -18.82 -0.72
CA CYS A 801 21.34 -19.67 -1.58
C CYS A 801 22.15 -18.82 -2.57
N ASN A 802 21.50 -17.94 -3.34
CA ASN A 802 22.17 -17.09 -4.32
C ASN A 802 23.20 -16.16 -3.64
N SER A 803 22.82 -15.50 -2.53
CA SER A 803 23.72 -14.60 -1.80
C SER A 803 24.89 -15.35 -1.13
N THR A 804 24.73 -16.63 -0.84
CA THR A 804 25.77 -17.52 -0.30
C THR A 804 26.73 -17.96 -1.41
N VAL A 805 26.24 -18.30 -2.60
CA VAL A 805 27.06 -18.59 -3.78
C VAL A 805 27.89 -17.35 -4.18
N ASP A 806 27.28 -16.16 -4.21
CA ASP A 806 27.93 -14.85 -4.43
C ASP A 806 29.11 -14.55 -3.47
N VAL A 807 29.12 -15.19 -2.30
CA VAL A 807 30.21 -15.11 -1.32
C VAL A 807 31.21 -16.25 -1.54
N LEU A 808 30.75 -17.50 -1.67
CA LEU A 808 31.61 -18.67 -1.84
C LEU A 808 32.45 -18.58 -3.12
N SER A 809 31.88 -18.25 -4.28
CA SER A 809 32.63 -18.09 -5.54
C SER A 809 33.64 -16.93 -5.49
N ARG A 810 33.45 -15.93 -4.62
CA ARG A 810 34.43 -14.85 -4.43
C ARG A 810 35.65 -15.29 -3.61
N PHE A 811 35.47 -16.27 -2.72
CA PHE A 811 36.51 -16.74 -1.82
C PHE A 811 37.17 -18.05 -2.28
N ILE A 812 36.53 -18.88 -3.11
CA ILE A 812 37.12 -20.14 -3.61
C ILE A 812 38.45 -19.89 -4.35
N ASP A 813 38.55 -18.79 -5.09
CA ASP A 813 39.76 -18.33 -5.79
C ASP A 813 40.90 -17.87 -4.87
N THR A 814 40.65 -17.67 -3.57
CA THR A 814 41.68 -17.24 -2.60
C THR A 814 42.45 -18.39 -1.98
N TYR A 815 41.98 -19.64 -2.15
CA TYR A 815 42.63 -20.84 -1.64
C TYR A 815 43.41 -21.56 -2.75
N SER A 816 44.62 -22.01 -2.43
CA SER A 816 45.47 -22.74 -3.38
C SER A 816 44.93 -24.15 -3.62
N ILE A 817 44.76 -24.60 -4.87
CA ILE A 817 44.41 -26.01 -5.14
C ILE A 817 45.61 -26.90 -4.79
N GLU A 818 46.81 -26.40 -5.01
CA GLU A 818 48.07 -27.09 -4.77
C GLU A 818 48.37 -27.31 -3.26
N ASP A 819 47.94 -26.39 -2.39
CA ASP A 819 48.23 -26.44 -0.95
C ASP A 819 46.99 -26.73 -0.08
N GLU A 820 45.79 -26.37 -0.53
CA GLU A 820 44.55 -26.33 0.26
C GLU A 820 43.37 -27.08 -0.41
N ALA A 821 43.67 -28.11 -1.22
CA ALA A 821 42.68 -28.88 -1.99
C ALA A 821 41.42 -29.30 -1.18
N ASP A 822 41.55 -29.74 0.07
CA ASP A 822 40.42 -30.10 0.92
C ASP A 822 39.48 -28.92 1.21
N ARG A 823 40.02 -27.70 1.31
CA ARG A 823 39.25 -26.48 1.55
C ARG A 823 38.51 -26.04 0.28
N VAL A 824 39.16 -26.14 -0.88
CA VAL A 824 38.52 -25.93 -2.19
C VAL A 824 37.36 -26.92 -2.40
N ILE A 825 37.55 -28.20 -2.04
CA ILE A 825 36.48 -29.21 -2.11
C ILE A 825 35.32 -28.87 -1.18
N GLN A 826 35.59 -28.48 0.07
CA GLN A 826 34.56 -28.04 1.03
C GLN A 826 33.73 -26.86 0.49
N ILE A 827 34.39 -25.82 -0.03
CA ILE A 827 33.72 -24.63 -0.56
C ILE A 827 32.90 -24.98 -1.80
N ALA A 828 33.46 -25.79 -2.71
CA ALA A 828 32.73 -26.27 -3.89
C ALA A 828 31.52 -27.16 -3.53
N ASP A 829 31.63 -28.04 -2.52
CA ASP A 829 30.50 -28.82 -2.02
C ASP A 829 29.41 -27.95 -1.38
N GLN A 830 29.81 -26.87 -0.71
CA GLN A 830 28.86 -25.90 -0.15
C GLN A 830 28.19 -25.04 -1.25
N ILE A 831 28.89 -24.72 -2.35
CA ILE A 831 28.26 -24.10 -3.54
C ILE A 831 27.25 -25.08 -4.14
N LEU A 832 27.65 -26.32 -4.41
CA LEU A 832 26.78 -27.37 -5.01
C LEU A 832 25.61 -27.79 -4.09
N LEU A 833 25.62 -27.43 -2.81
CA LEU A 833 24.47 -27.56 -1.91
C LEU A 833 23.43 -26.43 -2.06
N ASN A 834 23.85 -25.26 -2.56
CA ASN A 834 23.02 -24.07 -2.71
C ASN A 834 22.61 -23.81 -4.18
N ASP A 835 23.48 -24.13 -5.12
CA ASP A 835 23.25 -24.16 -6.57
C ASP A 835 23.70 -25.54 -7.10
N PRO A 836 22.81 -26.54 -7.18
CA PRO A 836 23.18 -27.91 -7.55
C PRO A 836 23.61 -28.11 -9.00
N CYS A 837 23.51 -27.09 -9.85
CA CYS A 837 23.96 -27.12 -11.24
C CYS A 837 25.07 -26.09 -11.53
N ASN A 838 25.79 -25.67 -10.49
CA ASN A 838 26.94 -24.78 -10.62
C ASN A 838 28.14 -25.46 -11.32
N GLU A 839 28.35 -25.16 -12.60
CA GLU A 839 29.44 -25.74 -13.40
C GLU A 839 30.84 -25.35 -12.89
N GLU A 840 30.99 -24.15 -12.32
CA GLU A 840 32.25 -23.63 -11.80
C GLU A 840 32.69 -24.38 -10.54
N ALA A 841 31.79 -24.57 -9.57
CA ALA A 841 32.07 -25.38 -8.39
C ALA A 841 32.35 -26.85 -8.73
N LEU A 842 31.64 -27.42 -9.73
CA LEU A 842 31.97 -28.75 -10.25
C LEU A 842 33.41 -28.80 -10.79
N LEU A 843 33.82 -27.81 -11.58
CA LEU A 843 35.17 -27.70 -12.12
C LEU A 843 36.23 -27.59 -11.00
N TYR A 844 36.01 -26.75 -9.98
CA TYR A 844 36.89 -26.63 -8.82
C TYR A 844 37.02 -27.95 -8.04
N LYS A 845 35.89 -28.60 -7.76
CA LYS A 845 35.86 -29.90 -7.08
C LYS A 845 36.59 -31.00 -7.86
N ILE A 846 36.40 -31.06 -9.19
CA ILE A 846 37.08 -32.04 -10.05
C ILE A 846 38.59 -31.79 -10.08
N LYS A 847 39.04 -30.54 -10.25
CA LYS A 847 40.46 -30.17 -10.21
C LYS A 847 41.12 -30.62 -8.89
N ALA A 848 40.54 -30.24 -7.75
CA ALA A 848 41.08 -30.55 -6.43
C ALA A 848 41.08 -32.06 -6.13
N LEU A 849 40.01 -32.79 -6.45
CA LEU A 849 39.97 -34.26 -6.29
C LEU A 849 40.99 -34.98 -7.18
N ILE A 850 41.28 -34.46 -8.37
CA ILE A 850 42.32 -35.01 -9.25
C ILE A 850 43.72 -34.71 -8.72
N TYR A 851 43.96 -33.51 -8.19
CA TYR A 851 45.23 -33.17 -7.52
C TYR A 851 45.50 -34.08 -6.31
N GLN A 852 44.47 -34.39 -5.53
CA GLN A 852 44.50 -35.42 -4.46
C GLN A 852 44.61 -36.88 -4.97
N ASN A 853 44.87 -37.10 -6.28
CA ASN A 853 44.94 -38.41 -6.94
C ASN A 853 43.63 -39.24 -6.85
N ASN A 854 42.51 -38.61 -6.48
CA ASN A 854 41.25 -39.26 -6.17
C ASN A 854 40.29 -39.30 -7.37
N PHE A 855 40.82 -39.73 -8.52
CA PHE A 855 40.12 -39.79 -9.82
C PHE A 855 38.75 -40.50 -9.76
N LYS A 856 38.58 -41.48 -8.86
CA LYS A 856 37.29 -42.18 -8.67
C LYS A 856 36.21 -41.28 -8.09
N LEU A 857 36.54 -40.45 -7.10
CA LEU A 857 35.58 -39.48 -6.57
C LEU A 857 35.36 -38.32 -7.54
N ALA A 858 36.39 -37.87 -8.26
CA ALA A 858 36.24 -36.86 -9.31
C ALA A 858 35.23 -37.30 -10.39
N ARG A 859 35.35 -38.55 -10.88
CA ARG A 859 34.41 -39.09 -11.86
C ARG A 859 33.01 -39.32 -11.28
N TYR A 860 32.90 -39.84 -10.07
CA TYR A 860 31.61 -39.99 -9.38
C TYR A 860 30.87 -38.66 -9.16
N ALA A 861 31.61 -37.58 -8.83
CA ALA A 861 31.04 -36.24 -8.70
C ALA A 861 30.47 -35.73 -10.02
N TYR A 862 31.22 -35.87 -11.12
CA TYR A 862 30.76 -35.54 -12.47
C TYR A 862 29.54 -36.38 -12.90
N ASP A 863 29.61 -37.72 -12.80
CA ASP A 863 28.51 -38.59 -13.25
C ASP A 863 27.21 -38.30 -12.45
N ARG A 864 27.33 -37.94 -11.16
CA ARG A 864 26.20 -37.50 -10.33
C ARG A 864 25.66 -36.11 -10.72
N PHE A 865 26.53 -35.17 -11.05
CA PHE A 865 26.11 -33.84 -11.53
C PHE A 865 25.34 -33.96 -12.85
N CYS A 866 25.86 -34.75 -13.81
CA CYS A 866 25.17 -34.98 -15.09
C CYS A 866 23.78 -35.61 -14.91
N ALA A 867 23.63 -36.53 -13.96
CA ALA A 867 22.32 -37.11 -13.64
C ALA A 867 21.33 -36.06 -13.09
N LEU A 868 21.79 -35.18 -12.20
CA LEU A 868 20.97 -34.13 -11.61
C LEU A 868 20.61 -33.02 -12.61
N TYR A 869 21.56 -32.63 -13.46
CA TYR A 869 21.33 -31.67 -14.56
C TYR A 869 20.26 -32.20 -15.53
N GLN A 870 20.34 -33.48 -15.88
CA GLN A 870 19.35 -34.18 -16.72
C GLN A 870 17.97 -34.34 -16.02
N GLU A 871 17.92 -34.42 -14.70
CA GLU A 871 16.68 -34.41 -13.90
C GLU A 871 16.04 -33.02 -13.83
N MET A 872 16.85 -31.96 -13.68
CA MET A 872 16.38 -30.57 -13.54
C MET A 872 16.00 -29.90 -14.87
N TYR A 873 16.83 -30.04 -15.91
CA TYR A 873 16.64 -29.33 -17.20
C TYR A 873 16.03 -30.20 -18.30
N GLY A 874 15.98 -31.52 -18.13
CA GLY A 874 15.45 -32.45 -19.14
C GLY A 874 16.40 -32.73 -20.32
N GLU A 875 17.60 -32.14 -20.34
CA GLU A 875 18.65 -32.39 -21.33
C GLU A 875 19.98 -32.83 -20.72
N ALA A 876 20.84 -33.45 -21.52
CA ALA A 876 22.12 -33.96 -21.06
C ALA A 876 23.17 -32.84 -20.96
N PHE A 877 23.97 -32.86 -19.89
CA PHE A 877 25.02 -31.88 -19.66
C PHE A 877 26.01 -31.82 -20.86
N PRO A 878 26.27 -30.64 -21.46
CA PRO A 878 26.93 -30.55 -22.77
C PRO A 878 28.44 -30.81 -22.75
N SER A 879 29.11 -30.64 -21.61
CA SER A 879 30.58 -30.80 -21.48
C SER A 879 30.94 -32.18 -20.94
N SER A 880 31.76 -32.94 -21.68
CA SER A 880 32.26 -34.24 -21.22
C SER A 880 33.29 -34.11 -20.11
N PHE A 881 33.42 -35.12 -19.25
CA PHE A 881 34.45 -35.18 -18.20
C PHE A 881 35.86 -34.92 -18.74
N GLU A 882 36.14 -35.43 -19.94
CA GLU A 882 37.41 -35.31 -20.64
C GLU A 882 37.67 -33.92 -21.23
N GLN A 883 36.63 -33.08 -21.36
CA GLN A 883 36.74 -31.66 -21.73
C GLN A 883 36.90 -30.76 -20.50
N ILE A 884 36.44 -31.20 -19.33
CA ILE A 884 36.47 -30.47 -18.05
C ILE A 884 37.83 -30.65 -17.33
N VAL A 885 38.47 -31.82 -17.48
CA VAL A 885 39.78 -32.11 -16.91
C VAL A 885 40.90 -31.55 -17.80
N PRO A 886 41.73 -30.60 -17.31
CA PRO A 886 42.84 -30.04 -18.09
C PRO A 886 43.86 -31.11 -18.51
N SER A 887 44.28 -31.08 -19.77
CA SER A 887 45.23 -32.05 -20.36
C SER A 887 46.51 -32.32 -19.55
N PRO A 888 47.15 -31.34 -18.84
CA PRO A 888 48.33 -31.60 -18.01
C PRO A 888 48.10 -32.55 -16.82
N LEU A 889 46.86 -32.71 -16.36
CA LEU A 889 46.51 -33.62 -15.26
C LEU A 889 46.22 -35.04 -15.73
N MET A 890 45.80 -35.22 -16.99
CA MET A 890 45.62 -36.56 -17.57
C MET A 890 46.94 -37.31 -17.76
N SER A 891 48.07 -36.62 -17.96
CA SER A 891 49.37 -37.26 -18.15
C SER A 891 49.95 -37.97 -16.92
N GLN A 892 49.32 -37.85 -15.74
CA GLN A 892 49.64 -38.72 -14.59
C GLN A 892 49.13 -40.17 -14.78
N GLN A 893 48.28 -40.44 -15.78
CA GLN A 893 48.00 -41.81 -16.22
C GLN A 893 49.11 -42.34 -17.14
N SER A 894 50.22 -42.75 -16.53
CA SER A 894 51.21 -43.64 -17.14
C SER A 894 51.83 -44.54 -16.07
N PRO A 895 51.75 -45.88 -16.20
CA PRO A 895 52.08 -46.77 -15.10
C PRO A 895 53.60 -46.97 -14.92
N GLN A 896 54.06 -46.78 -13.68
CA GLN A 896 55.19 -47.47 -13.08
C GLN A 896 54.80 -47.95 -11.68
#